data_AF-A0A486XQ98-F1
#
_entry.id   AF-A0A486XQ98-F1
#
_cell.length_a   1.000
_cell.length_b   1.000
_cell.length_c   1.000
_cell.angle_alpha   90.00
_cell.angle_beta   90.00
_cell.angle_gamma   90.00
#
_symmetry.space_group_name_H-M   'P 1'
#
loop_
_entity.id
_entity.type
_entity.pdbx_description
1 polymer ?
#
loop_
_entity_poly.entity_id
_entity_poly.type
_entity_poly.pdbx_seq_one_letter_code
_entity_poly.pdbx_strand_id
1 'polypeptide(L)'
;MNMLIHPDPNSDSMKNHCCLSNYIKIVVDPDEKDAENLDLFSKFISKSLEKILPDEFMKDLLLNPSQEKMRSMVLELRKKQPLISWDDSRTAPCSIKMNLICSSEFTTGIGRYFCDILSRWLIPGKLLNISCSCGATILFHCSPKQAFYFHQIYIDIVDSDDLMLLKNNVLSLQKEIRLNILAVRYARQVISIKNLSTEQKRFMIKENIASSLSRSTKELDGSMFNLMHSLFLQLNAEKKISRIQLKFAPFLKQKAKIFDRDIFEEIRYYSFLFGSRFTAARELRHLIRLVSFQYLFRKNLLYQLAKNPEKRHLSLKIFRAYLSSNSAQENKPVLGIIGGINVLKESELFEERHILEAIRHCLPNVSKVENSFVLDRRTHDPIRLFYLEIEKKDNTPFTIDEIKELRKSLNRELKENIESIIHPVLMPRNEEEIMRSIVLLSRQLKYVNDLPQVTISFNTQTKHQLIFTVILLRVLNDSSPEIIHLFEKANTSIKIERLEVKSAGLLRKKYQKEANIFYIALNKTPFLRRFSIDLFKARQFLSSELNRIFKGGIRDFNGGILSKQQEVFHELCSSFKELSPHENFLLENFFYSLTPPLSQTLIMPSILKMLFNMMLKAINADYTHTPIFYKTQAKDEFFLIMFASPFIEIKKKIGNLINKLCIPSSDLCHTQVSIYDTHCIGYIYRRNDQTSYQKLCSTFDEFLQQDLSWLLSQEKLNLN
;
A
#
# COMPACT_ATOMS: atom_id res chain seq x y z
N MET A 1 52.27 -38.03 -79.03
CA MET A 1 51.19 -37.84 -80.01
C MET A 1 50.18 -36.89 -79.37
N ASN A 2 50.02 -35.71 -79.98
CA ASN A 2 49.10 -34.59 -79.70
C ASN A 2 49.32 -33.81 -78.38
N MET A 3 50.09 -32.71 -78.33
CA MET A 3 49.96 -31.37 -78.96
C MET A 3 48.83 -30.48 -78.42
N LEU A 4 49.28 -29.43 -77.69
CA LEU A 4 48.94 -27.99 -77.77
C LEU A 4 47.53 -27.57 -78.19
N ILE A 5 46.96 -26.60 -77.43
CA ILE A 5 46.37 -25.33 -77.92
C ILE A 5 46.16 -24.39 -76.70
N HIS A 6 46.72 -23.18 -76.76
CA HIS A 6 46.22 -21.98 -76.08
C HIS A 6 45.37 -21.17 -77.09
N PRO A 7 44.24 -20.56 -76.67
CA PRO A 7 44.11 -19.08 -76.66
C PRO A 7 43.26 -18.63 -75.43
N ASP A 8 43.15 -17.39 -74.95
CA ASP A 8 43.50 -16.05 -75.41
C ASP A 8 43.66 -15.12 -74.18
N PRO A 9 44.53 -14.08 -74.22
CA PRO A 9 44.90 -13.24 -73.08
C PRO A 9 44.05 -11.95 -72.97
N ASN A 10 42.71 -12.04 -73.03
CA ASN A 10 41.81 -10.91 -72.78
C ASN A 10 40.39 -11.35 -72.36
N SER A 11 40.25 -11.97 -71.19
CA SER A 11 38.98 -11.93 -70.47
C SER A 11 39.20 -11.41 -69.05
N ASP A 12 39.06 -10.09 -68.92
CA ASP A 12 38.95 -9.33 -67.68
C ASP A 12 37.86 -9.92 -66.75
N SER A 13 38.21 -10.92 -65.95
CA SER A 13 37.25 -11.53 -65.03
C SER A 13 37.88 -12.07 -63.74
N MET A 14 38.85 -11.36 -63.14
CA MET A 14 39.16 -11.52 -61.71
C MET A 14 39.52 -10.20 -61.03
N LYS A 15 38.52 -9.32 -60.86
CA LYS A 15 38.51 -8.39 -59.71
C LYS A 15 37.90 -9.12 -58.53
N ASN A 16 38.74 -9.76 -57.73
CA ASN A 16 38.39 -10.29 -56.41
C ASN A 16 37.88 -9.15 -55.52
N HIS A 17 36.57 -9.05 -55.34
CA HIS A 17 35.98 -8.17 -54.32
C HIS A 17 36.29 -8.73 -52.93
N CYS A 18 37.22 -8.08 -52.21
CA CYS A 18 37.51 -8.35 -50.81
C CYS A 18 36.24 -8.13 -49.97
N CYS A 19 35.66 -9.19 -49.38
CA CYS A 19 34.44 -9.12 -48.58
C CYS A 19 34.76 -8.99 -47.09
N LEU A 20 34.03 -8.12 -46.37
CA LEU A 20 34.17 -7.89 -44.92
C LEU A 20 33.96 -9.16 -44.07
N SER A 21 33.31 -10.18 -44.65
CA SER A 21 33.07 -11.50 -44.05
C SER A 21 34.35 -12.21 -43.60
N ASN A 22 35.49 -11.93 -44.23
CA ASN A 22 36.76 -12.58 -43.89
C ASN A 22 37.40 -12.02 -42.60
N TYR A 23 36.91 -10.88 -42.09
CA TYR A 23 37.49 -10.17 -40.95
C TYR A 23 36.60 -10.19 -39.71
N ILE A 24 35.38 -10.72 -39.81
CA ILE A 24 34.37 -10.70 -38.74
C ILE A 24 33.99 -12.12 -38.33
N LYS A 25 33.96 -12.38 -37.02
CA LYS A 25 33.42 -13.59 -36.42
C LYS A 25 32.18 -13.24 -35.60
N ILE A 26 31.06 -13.89 -35.89
CA ILE A 26 29.85 -13.77 -35.06
C ILE A 26 29.99 -14.71 -33.85
N VAL A 27 29.65 -14.23 -32.66
CA VAL A 27 29.69 -15.01 -31.42
C VAL A 27 28.38 -15.80 -31.29
N VAL A 28 28.37 -17.02 -31.82
CA VAL A 28 27.33 -18.05 -31.63
C VAL A 28 28.06 -19.38 -31.40
N ASP A 29 27.64 -20.17 -30.41
CA ASP A 29 28.06 -21.57 -30.27
C ASP A 29 27.22 -22.41 -31.24
N PRO A 30 27.78 -22.97 -32.33
CA PRO A 30 27.00 -23.72 -33.29
C PRO A 30 26.92 -25.20 -32.94
N ASP A 31 25.73 -25.79 -33.10
CA ASP A 31 25.59 -27.22 -33.42
C ASP A 31 25.98 -27.44 -34.90
N GLU A 32 26.59 -28.59 -35.24
CA GLU A 32 27.16 -28.88 -36.58
C GLU A 32 26.17 -28.73 -37.77
N LYS A 33 24.86 -28.70 -37.51
CA LYS A 33 23.81 -28.58 -38.54
C LYS A 33 23.49 -27.13 -38.97
N ASP A 34 23.95 -26.12 -38.24
CA ASP A 34 23.61 -24.70 -38.48
C ASP A 34 24.71 -23.92 -39.23
N ALA A 35 25.82 -24.58 -39.61
CA ALA A 35 26.99 -23.92 -40.19
C ALA A 35 26.70 -23.18 -41.52
N GLU A 36 25.87 -23.74 -42.40
CA GLU A 36 25.49 -23.11 -43.68
C GLU A 36 24.59 -21.88 -43.48
N ASN A 37 23.63 -21.97 -42.55
CA ASN A 37 22.74 -20.85 -42.20
C ASN A 37 23.51 -19.71 -41.52
N LEU A 38 24.51 -20.05 -40.70
CA LEU A 38 25.42 -19.08 -40.07
C LEU A 38 26.30 -18.36 -41.09
N ASP A 39 26.74 -19.03 -42.16
CA ASP A 39 27.53 -18.38 -43.23
C ASP A 39 26.66 -17.39 -44.04
N LEU A 40 25.42 -17.76 -44.36
CA LEU A 40 24.45 -16.84 -44.98
C LEU A 40 24.13 -15.63 -44.08
N PHE A 41 23.95 -15.87 -42.78
CA PHE A 41 23.73 -14.82 -41.79
C PHE A 41 24.94 -13.91 -41.59
N SER A 42 26.15 -14.48 -41.60
CA SER A 42 27.42 -13.75 -41.56
C SER A 42 27.61 -12.87 -42.78
N LYS A 43 27.30 -13.38 -43.98
CA LYS A 43 27.30 -12.60 -45.23
C LYS A 43 26.27 -11.47 -45.19
N PHE A 44 25.08 -11.70 -44.63
CA PHE A 44 24.05 -10.68 -44.47
C PHE A 44 24.47 -9.55 -43.51
N ILE A 45 25.03 -9.90 -42.36
CA ILE A 45 25.53 -8.93 -41.38
C ILE A 45 26.72 -8.16 -41.96
N SER A 46 27.65 -8.85 -42.62
CA SER A 46 28.82 -8.22 -43.26
C SER A 46 28.39 -7.16 -44.28
N LYS A 47 27.48 -7.50 -45.21
CA LYS A 47 26.90 -6.53 -46.16
C LYS A 47 26.16 -5.38 -45.50
N SER A 48 25.56 -5.61 -44.33
CA SER A 48 24.86 -4.57 -43.58
C SER A 48 25.83 -3.63 -42.86
N LEU A 49 26.94 -4.15 -42.33
CA LEU A 49 27.99 -3.38 -41.68
C LEU A 49 28.79 -2.52 -42.65
N GLU A 50 29.02 -3.00 -43.88
CA GLU A 50 29.68 -2.22 -44.95
C GLU A 50 28.98 -0.88 -45.21
N LYS A 51 27.66 -0.79 -44.99
CA LYS A 51 26.88 0.44 -45.18
C LYS A 51 26.82 1.36 -43.95
N ILE A 52 27.27 0.90 -42.79
CA ILE A 52 27.15 1.64 -41.51
C ILE A 52 28.52 2.15 -41.05
N LEU A 53 29.58 1.44 -41.39
CA LEU A 53 30.94 1.84 -41.06
C LEU A 53 31.35 3.08 -41.89
N PRO A 54 32.17 3.99 -41.33
CA PRO A 54 32.62 5.18 -42.06
C PRO A 54 33.34 4.82 -43.36
N ASP A 55 33.12 5.59 -44.44
CA ASP A 55 33.74 5.34 -45.75
C ASP A 55 35.28 5.34 -45.70
N GLU A 56 35.88 6.13 -44.80
CA GLU A 56 37.33 6.12 -44.52
C GLU A 56 37.80 4.75 -44.00
N PHE A 57 37.01 4.12 -43.11
CA PHE A 57 37.30 2.80 -42.57
C PHE A 57 37.24 1.73 -43.67
N MET A 58 36.28 1.82 -44.60
CA MET A 58 36.10 0.88 -45.69
C MET A 58 37.14 1.01 -46.80
N LYS A 59 37.50 2.25 -47.18
CA LYS A 59 38.53 2.52 -48.20
C LYS A 59 39.91 2.01 -47.75
N ASP A 60 40.26 2.20 -46.48
CA ASP A 60 41.54 1.74 -45.92
C ASP A 60 41.56 0.22 -45.66
N LEU A 61 40.41 -0.42 -45.44
CA LEU A 61 40.32 -1.87 -45.31
C LEU A 61 40.58 -2.59 -46.64
N LEU A 62 40.12 -2.01 -47.75
CA LEU A 62 40.31 -2.53 -49.12
C LEU A 62 41.76 -2.35 -49.61
N LEU A 63 42.54 -1.46 -49.00
CA LEU A 63 43.93 -1.16 -49.35
C LEU A 63 44.98 -2.05 -48.64
N ASN A 64 44.57 -3.15 -47.99
CA ASN A 64 45.40 -4.05 -47.16
C ASN A 64 46.13 -3.35 -45.99
N PRO A 65 45.45 -3.11 -44.85
CA PRO A 65 46.08 -2.58 -43.66
C PRO A 65 46.87 -3.67 -42.90
N SER A 66 48.06 -3.32 -42.41
CA SER A 66 48.78 -4.13 -41.42
C SER A 66 47.91 -4.40 -40.18
N GLN A 67 48.08 -5.55 -39.51
CA GLN A 67 47.28 -5.94 -38.34
C GLN A 67 47.29 -4.88 -37.21
N GLU A 68 48.36 -4.08 -37.10
CA GLU A 68 48.49 -2.99 -36.12
C GLU A 68 47.65 -1.76 -36.50
N LYS A 69 47.61 -1.38 -37.79
CA LYS A 69 46.71 -0.30 -38.25
C LYS A 69 45.26 -0.67 -38.02
N MET A 70 44.86 -1.92 -38.32
CA MET A 70 43.50 -2.39 -38.03
C MET A 70 43.14 -2.33 -36.54
N ARG A 71 44.07 -2.71 -35.64
CA ARG A 71 43.83 -2.59 -34.18
C ARG A 71 43.64 -1.14 -33.75
N SER A 72 44.42 -0.21 -34.29
CA SER A 72 44.27 1.22 -33.98
C SER A 72 42.91 1.77 -34.45
N MET A 73 42.45 1.36 -35.63
CA MET A 73 41.16 1.78 -36.19
C MET A 73 39.96 1.20 -35.43
N VAL A 74 40.04 -0.07 -35.00
CA VAL A 74 38.99 -0.66 -34.13
C VAL A 74 38.90 0.08 -32.80
N LEU A 75 40.03 0.57 -32.27
CA LEU A 75 40.08 1.40 -31.07
C LEU A 75 39.46 2.79 -31.28
N GLU A 76 39.64 3.39 -32.46
CA GLU A 76 38.96 4.64 -32.85
C GLU A 76 37.46 4.46 -33.05
N LEU A 77 37.03 3.36 -33.68
CA LEU A 77 35.60 3.00 -33.77
C LEU A 77 34.97 2.89 -32.37
N ARG A 78 35.69 2.31 -31.40
CA ARG A 78 35.22 2.24 -30.01
C ARG A 78 35.03 3.62 -29.37
N LYS A 79 35.86 4.61 -29.72
CA LYS A 79 35.70 6.01 -29.24
C LYS A 79 34.49 6.70 -29.85
N LYS A 80 34.13 6.37 -31.11
CA LYS A 80 33.00 7.00 -31.83
C LYS A 80 31.62 6.42 -31.48
N GLN A 81 31.56 5.30 -30.75
CA GLN A 81 30.32 4.62 -30.32
C GLN A 81 29.48 5.40 -29.29
N PRO A 82 28.17 5.11 -29.19
CA PRO A 82 27.36 4.27 -30.10
C PRO A 82 27.11 4.98 -31.45
N LEU A 83 27.16 4.21 -32.54
CA LEU A 83 26.86 4.66 -33.90
C LEU A 83 25.43 4.25 -34.26
N ILE A 84 24.64 5.21 -34.73
CA ILE A 84 23.26 5.00 -35.16
C ILE A 84 23.14 5.57 -36.57
N SER A 85 22.62 4.78 -37.51
CA SER A 85 22.37 5.21 -38.90
C SER A 85 20.97 4.83 -39.34
N TRP A 86 20.41 5.56 -40.31
CA TRP A 86 19.09 5.30 -40.86
C TRP A 86 19.04 5.68 -42.35
N ASP A 87 18.14 5.05 -43.11
CA ASP A 87 17.95 5.30 -44.55
C ASP A 87 17.00 6.50 -44.79
N ASP A 88 17.51 7.62 -45.34
CA ASP A 88 16.73 8.86 -45.59
C ASP A 88 16.05 8.91 -46.98
N SER A 89 16.38 7.97 -47.86
CA SER A 89 16.16 8.11 -49.31
C SER A 89 14.88 7.45 -49.87
N ARG A 90 13.76 7.43 -49.14
CA ARG A 90 12.53 6.74 -49.60
C ARG A 90 11.27 7.61 -49.47
N THR A 91 10.28 7.36 -50.33
CA THR A 91 8.93 7.95 -50.30
C THR A 91 7.92 6.93 -49.80
N ALA A 92 6.96 7.32 -48.96
CA ALA A 92 5.94 6.43 -48.40
C ALA A 92 4.99 5.88 -49.48
N PRO A 93 4.44 4.65 -49.34
CA PRO A 93 4.66 3.70 -48.24
C PRO A 93 6.03 2.98 -48.34
N CYS A 94 6.80 2.96 -47.25
CA CYS A 94 8.13 2.35 -47.25
C CYS A 94 8.55 1.79 -45.88
N SER A 95 9.38 0.75 -45.88
CA SER A 95 10.06 0.27 -44.67
C SER A 95 11.40 0.99 -44.49
N ILE A 96 11.54 1.75 -43.41
CA ILE A 96 12.79 2.43 -43.03
C ILE A 96 13.69 1.48 -42.25
N LYS A 97 14.96 1.44 -42.65
CA LYS A 97 16.01 0.71 -41.97
C LYS A 97 16.71 1.62 -40.96
N MET A 98 16.81 1.17 -39.70
CA MET A 98 17.61 1.80 -38.65
C MET A 98 18.63 0.82 -38.08
N ASN A 99 19.87 1.27 -37.91
CA ASN A 99 20.97 0.45 -37.43
C ASN A 99 21.63 1.04 -36.19
N LEU A 100 22.11 0.16 -35.32
CA LEU A 100 22.84 0.49 -34.11
C LEU A 100 24.10 -0.39 -34.01
N ILE A 101 25.25 0.24 -33.77
CA ILE A 101 26.50 -0.43 -33.39
C ILE A 101 26.97 0.14 -32.05
N CYS A 102 27.13 -0.73 -31.06
CA CYS A 102 27.67 -0.37 -29.75
C CYS A 102 28.67 -1.43 -29.25
N SER A 103 29.39 -1.12 -28.17
CA SER A 103 30.20 -2.13 -27.48
C SER A 103 29.27 -3.18 -26.85
N SER A 104 29.67 -4.45 -26.86
CA SER A 104 28.94 -5.55 -26.21
C SER A 104 29.20 -5.62 -24.68
N GLU A 105 30.23 -4.93 -24.20
CA GLU A 105 30.54 -4.87 -22.77
C GLU A 105 29.50 -4.04 -22.01
N PHE A 106 28.87 -4.63 -21.00
CA PHE A 106 27.89 -4.00 -20.10
C PHE A 106 26.61 -3.49 -20.78
N THR A 107 26.32 -3.94 -22.00
CA THR A 107 25.18 -3.49 -22.82
C THR A 107 24.10 -4.56 -23.01
N THR A 108 23.89 -5.41 -21.99
CA THR A 108 22.81 -6.39 -22.01
C THR A 108 21.44 -5.70 -22.11
N GLY A 109 20.61 -6.15 -23.06
CA GLY A 109 19.24 -5.67 -23.26
C GLY A 109 19.07 -4.46 -24.20
N ILE A 110 20.15 -3.97 -24.84
CA ILE A 110 20.07 -2.79 -25.72
C ILE A 110 19.17 -3.02 -26.94
N GLY A 111 19.14 -4.21 -27.53
CA GLY A 111 18.28 -4.48 -28.70
C GLY A 111 16.80 -4.22 -28.40
N ARG A 112 16.29 -4.77 -27.29
CA ARG A 112 14.91 -4.53 -26.83
C ARG A 112 14.64 -3.05 -26.55
N TYR A 113 15.57 -2.37 -25.87
CA TYR A 113 15.47 -0.94 -25.61
C TYR A 113 15.39 -0.12 -26.90
N PHE A 114 16.17 -0.48 -27.92
CA PHE A 114 16.17 0.19 -29.23
C PHE A 114 14.82 -0.02 -29.95
N CYS A 115 14.25 -1.23 -29.95
CA CYS A 115 12.90 -1.48 -30.47
C CYS A 115 11.82 -0.67 -29.74
N ASP A 116 11.85 -0.67 -28.41
CA ASP A 116 10.84 -0.03 -27.58
C ASP A 116 10.86 1.50 -27.73
N ILE A 117 12.05 2.10 -27.89
CA ILE A 117 12.15 3.54 -28.13
C ILE A 117 11.67 3.90 -29.53
N LEU A 118 12.12 3.19 -30.56
CA LEU A 118 11.77 3.54 -31.93
C LEU A 118 10.28 3.32 -32.22
N SER A 119 9.66 2.29 -31.64
CA SER A 119 8.21 2.05 -31.80
C SER A 119 7.34 3.13 -31.15
N ARG A 120 7.79 3.79 -30.08
CA ARG A 120 6.98 4.72 -29.27
C ARG A 120 7.30 6.19 -29.47
N TRP A 121 8.55 6.52 -29.78
CA TRP A 121 9.07 7.88 -29.73
C TRP A 121 9.53 8.43 -31.08
N LEU A 122 9.60 7.59 -32.10
CA LEU A 122 9.95 8.03 -33.45
C LEU A 122 8.85 8.93 -34.05
N ILE A 123 7.58 8.60 -33.80
CA ILE A 123 6.42 9.47 -34.04
C ILE A 123 5.65 9.60 -32.73
N PRO A 124 5.70 10.76 -32.06
CA PRO A 124 5.00 10.96 -30.80
C PRO A 124 3.50 10.67 -30.92
N GLY A 125 2.99 9.77 -30.09
CA GLY A 125 1.56 9.43 -30.04
C GLY A 125 1.10 8.33 -31.00
N LYS A 126 1.97 7.82 -31.89
CA LYS A 126 1.66 6.67 -32.77
C LYS A 126 2.61 5.52 -32.47
N LEU A 127 2.06 4.33 -32.30
CA LEU A 127 2.86 3.10 -32.18
C LEU A 127 3.21 2.59 -33.57
N LEU A 128 4.50 2.59 -33.90
CA LEU A 128 4.98 2.11 -35.19
C LEU A 128 5.17 0.59 -35.19
N ASN A 129 4.81 -0.05 -36.30
CA ASN A 129 5.00 -1.47 -36.48
C ASN A 129 6.43 -1.78 -36.93
N ILE A 130 7.06 -2.73 -36.24
CA ILE A 130 8.40 -3.23 -36.57
C ILE A 130 8.23 -4.52 -37.36
N SER A 131 8.55 -4.51 -38.65
CA SER A 131 8.40 -5.69 -39.52
C SER A 131 9.53 -6.70 -39.33
N CYS A 132 10.74 -6.25 -38.99
CA CYS A 132 11.87 -7.15 -38.75
C CYS A 132 12.91 -6.53 -37.82
N SER A 133 13.45 -7.32 -36.90
CA SER A 133 14.60 -6.95 -36.06
C SER A 133 15.66 -8.05 -36.09
N CYS A 134 16.91 -7.69 -36.37
CA CYS A 134 18.04 -8.59 -36.38
C CYS A 134 19.12 -8.06 -35.44
N GLY A 135 19.74 -8.90 -34.61
CA GLY A 135 20.83 -8.48 -33.74
C GLY A 135 21.86 -9.58 -33.56
N ALA A 136 23.13 -9.21 -33.49
CA ALA A 136 24.24 -10.14 -33.35
C ALA A 136 25.42 -9.51 -32.61
N THR A 137 26.17 -10.34 -31.89
CA THR A 137 27.45 -9.95 -31.32
C THR A 137 28.57 -10.31 -32.29
N ILE A 138 29.40 -9.34 -32.62
CA ILE A 138 30.46 -9.39 -33.63
C ILE A 138 31.81 -9.21 -32.94
N LEU A 139 32.78 -10.03 -33.34
CA LEU A 139 34.20 -9.90 -33.03
C LEU A 139 34.98 -9.65 -34.32
N PHE A 140 35.94 -8.73 -34.27
CA PHE A 140 36.92 -8.59 -35.34
C PHE A 140 38.09 -9.56 -35.08
N HIS A 141 38.54 -10.29 -36.10
CA HIS A 141 39.66 -11.24 -35.99
C HIS A 141 40.94 -10.56 -35.44
N CYS A 142 41.11 -9.26 -35.72
CA CYS A 142 42.26 -8.47 -35.27
C CYS A 142 42.25 -8.14 -33.77
N SER A 143 41.09 -8.23 -33.10
CA SER A 143 40.90 -7.87 -31.69
C SER A 143 39.84 -8.76 -31.00
N PRO A 144 40.18 -10.02 -30.65
CA PRO A 144 39.23 -10.96 -30.07
C PRO A 144 38.70 -10.57 -28.67
N LYS A 145 39.35 -9.62 -28.00
CA LYS A 145 38.92 -9.11 -26.69
C LYS A 145 37.81 -8.05 -26.77
N GLN A 146 37.54 -7.49 -27.95
CA GLN A 146 36.62 -6.37 -28.12
C GLN A 146 35.39 -6.83 -28.89
N ALA A 147 34.31 -7.10 -28.15
CA ALA A 147 33.03 -7.49 -28.73
C ALA A 147 32.16 -6.26 -29.03
N PHE A 148 31.54 -6.28 -30.21
CA PHE A 148 30.61 -5.28 -30.72
C PHE A 148 29.22 -5.90 -30.78
N TYR A 149 28.20 -5.12 -30.46
CA TYR A 149 26.81 -5.52 -30.62
C TYR A 149 26.21 -4.72 -31.78
N PHE A 150 25.69 -5.45 -32.77
CA PHE A 150 25.00 -4.90 -33.92
C PHE A 150 23.51 -5.20 -33.80
N HIS A 151 22.69 -4.20 -34.09
CA HIS A 151 21.25 -4.36 -34.15
C HIS A 151 20.67 -3.55 -35.30
N GLN A 152 19.76 -4.15 -36.07
CA GLN A 152 19.11 -3.57 -37.22
C GLN A 152 17.60 -3.81 -37.13
N ILE A 153 16.83 -2.76 -37.40
CA ILE A 153 15.37 -2.75 -37.33
C ILE A 153 14.80 -2.20 -38.64
N TYR A 154 13.72 -2.80 -39.11
CA TYR A 154 12.87 -2.30 -40.19
C TYR A 154 11.53 -1.85 -39.64
N ILE A 155 11.14 -0.61 -39.96
CA ILE A 155 9.92 0.04 -39.48
C ILE A 155 9.06 0.42 -40.67
N ASP A 156 7.80 0.00 -40.68
CA ASP A 156 6.88 0.29 -41.78
C ASP A 156 6.20 1.65 -41.60
N ILE A 157 6.23 2.46 -42.65
CA ILE A 157 5.58 3.78 -42.70
C ILE A 157 4.62 3.79 -43.87
N VAL A 158 3.34 4.01 -43.56
CA VAL A 158 2.24 4.01 -44.53
C VAL A 158 2.00 5.42 -45.07
N ASP A 159 2.09 6.44 -44.21
CA ASP A 159 1.69 7.81 -44.51
C ASP A 159 2.89 8.72 -44.86
N SER A 160 2.72 9.65 -45.81
CA SER A 160 3.75 10.62 -46.18
C SER A 160 4.02 11.67 -45.10
N ASP A 161 3.00 12.01 -44.30
CA ASP A 161 3.12 12.99 -43.21
C ASP A 161 3.93 12.42 -42.03
N ASP A 162 3.74 11.13 -41.75
CA ASP A 162 4.52 10.38 -40.77
C ASP A 162 6.02 10.35 -41.14
N LEU A 163 6.31 10.22 -42.43
CA LEU A 163 7.68 10.26 -42.94
C LEU A 163 8.34 11.62 -42.65
N MET A 164 7.63 12.73 -42.85
CA MET A 164 8.14 14.07 -42.58
C MET A 164 8.39 14.31 -41.08
N LEU A 165 7.48 13.84 -40.22
CA LEU A 165 7.63 13.91 -38.77
C LEU A 165 8.83 13.09 -38.27
N LEU A 166 9.05 11.93 -38.87
CA LEU A 166 10.21 11.10 -38.58
C LEU A 166 11.52 11.83 -38.92
N LYS A 167 11.64 12.43 -40.11
CA LYS A 167 12.87 13.16 -40.50
C LYS A 167 13.24 14.25 -39.50
N ASN A 168 12.24 14.94 -38.95
CA ASN A 168 12.44 16.00 -37.96
C ASN A 168 12.88 15.45 -36.59
N ASN A 169 12.33 14.31 -36.16
CA ASN A 169 12.53 13.79 -34.80
C ASN A 169 13.75 12.86 -34.65
N VAL A 170 14.18 12.18 -35.73
CA VAL A 170 15.24 11.17 -35.67
C VAL A 170 16.55 11.70 -35.10
N LEU A 171 16.96 12.92 -35.47
CA LEU A 171 18.23 13.50 -34.99
C LEU A 171 18.22 13.78 -33.48
N SER A 172 17.08 14.20 -32.94
CA SER A 172 16.91 14.41 -31.50
C SER A 172 16.94 13.08 -30.76
N LEU A 173 16.14 12.12 -31.25
CA LEU A 173 16.03 10.79 -30.68
C LEU A 173 17.36 10.03 -30.70
N GLN A 174 18.15 10.19 -31.76
CA GLN A 174 19.49 9.61 -31.88
C GLN A 174 20.43 10.08 -30.76
N LYS A 175 20.41 11.38 -30.42
CA LYS A 175 21.22 11.94 -29.33
C LYS A 175 20.79 11.37 -27.98
N GLU A 176 19.48 11.27 -27.75
CA GLU A 176 18.93 10.73 -26.51
C GLU A 176 19.27 9.24 -26.33
N ILE A 177 19.04 8.42 -27.36
CA ILE A 177 19.42 7.00 -27.37
C ILE A 177 20.91 6.85 -27.05
N ARG A 178 21.76 7.67 -27.67
CA ARG A 178 23.21 7.66 -27.44
C ARG A 178 23.58 7.98 -25.99
N LEU A 179 23.00 9.03 -25.40
CA LEU A 179 23.26 9.41 -24.00
C LEU A 179 22.84 8.31 -23.02
N ASN A 180 21.65 7.74 -23.23
CA ASN A 180 21.13 6.69 -22.37
C ASN A 180 21.97 5.40 -22.42
N ILE A 181 22.40 4.98 -23.61
CA ILE A 181 23.28 3.82 -23.77
C ILE A 181 24.61 4.05 -23.04
N LEU A 182 25.21 5.23 -23.17
CA LEU A 182 26.46 5.58 -22.49
C LEU A 182 26.28 5.63 -20.97
N ALA A 183 25.23 6.28 -20.48
CA ALA A 183 24.95 6.38 -19.04
C ALA A 183 24.80 5.00 -18.38
N VAL A 184 24.02 4.11 -19.00
CA VAL A 184 23.82 2.73 -18.51
C VAL A 184 25.14 1.95 -18.54
N ARG A 185 25.92 2.07 -19.61
CA ARG A 185 27.24 1.43 -19.72
C ARG A 185 28.17 1.90 -18.61
N TYR A 186 28.30 3.21 -18.39
CA TYR A 186 29.14 3.75 -17.32
C TYR A 186 28.65 3.35 -15.94
N ALA A 187 27.35 3.39 -15.68
CA ALA A 187 26.80 2.94 -14.39
C ALA A 187 27.14 1.47 -14.11
N ARG A 188 26.99 0.61 -15.11
CA ARG A 188 27.34 -0.82 -15.00
C ARG A 188 28.85 -1.05 -14.89
N GLN A 189 29.67 -0.26 -15.57
CA GLN A 189 31.13 -0.29 -15.44
C GLN A 189 31.57 0.14 -14.03
N VAL A 190 30.96 1.19 -13.46
CA VAL A 190 31.19 1.61 -12.06
C VAL A 190 30.78 0.50 -11.10
N ILE A 191 29.68 -0.19 -11.38
CA ILE A 191 29.23 -1.35 -10.60
C ILE A 191 30.21 -2.52 -10.72
N SER A 192 30.77 -2.81 -11.90
CA SER A 192 31.73 -3.91 -12.07
C SER A 192 33.09 -3.61 -11.43
N ILE A 193 33.45 -2.32 -11.29
CA ILE A 193 34.68 -1.87 -10.61
C ILE A 193 34.54 -1.95 -9.06
N LYS A 194 33.40 -2.44 -8.51
CA LYS A 194 33.07 -2.45 -7.06
C LYS A 194 33.94 -3.32 -6.12
N ASN A 195 35.19 -3.58 -6.44
CA ASN A 195 36.21 -3.98 -5.44
C ASN A 195 37.16 -2.83 -5.06
N LEU A 196 36.74 -1.57 -5.18
CA LEU A 196 37.53 -0.43 -4.68
C LEU A 196 37.38 -0.25 -3.16
N SER A 197 38.51 -0.08 -2.49
CA SER A 197 38.58 0.18 -1.05
C SER A 197 37.94 1.53 -0.70
N THR A 198 37.53 1.69 0.56
CA THR A 198 36.94 2.94 1.06
C THR A 198 37.86 4.15 0.91
N GLU A 199 39.19 3.94 0.86
CA GLU A 199 40.17 5.01 0.64
C GLU A 199 40.26 5.43 -0.82
N GLN A 200 40.13 4.49 -1.77
CA GLN A 200 40.14 4.81 -3.19
C GLN A 200 38.88 5.59 -3.60
N LYS A 201 37.72 5.27 -3.00
CA LYS A 201 36.50 6.08 -3.14
C LYS A 201 36.69 7.50 -2.59
N ARG A 202 37.37 7.65 -1.45
CA ARG A 202 37.71 8.97 -0.89
C ARG A 202 38.63 9.76 -1.81
N PHE A 203 39.60 9.10 -2.44
CA PHE A 203 40.53 9.76 -3.36
C PHE A 203 39.80 10.26 -4.61
N MET A 204 39.00 9.43 -5.26
CA MET A 204 38.22 9.83 -6.44
C MET A 204 37.20 10.92 -6.16
N ILE A 205 36.54 10.89 -4.99
CA ILE A 205 35.60 11.94 -4.58
C ILE A 205 36.35 13.24 -4.30
N LYS A 206 37.51 13.19 -3.61
CA LYS A 206 38.36 14.37 -3.40
C LYS A 206 38.87 14.96 -4.70
N GLU A 207 39.26 14.13 -5.65
CA GLU A 207 39.76 14.54 -6.97
C GLU A 207 38.63 15.17 -7.82
N ASN A 208 37.41 14.60 -7.79
CA ASN A 208 36.23 15.18 -8.44
C ASN A 208 35.77 16.49 -7.78
N ILE A 209 35.90 16.61 -6.46
CA ILE A 209 35.61 17.86 -5.75
C ILE A 209 36.68 18.89 -6.05
N ALA A 210 37.97 18.53 -6.11
CA ALA A 210 39.06 19.44 -6.47
C ALA A 210 38.94 19.93 -7.92
N SER A 211 38.59 19.03 -8.85
CA SER A 211 38.35 19.40 -10.25
C SER A 211 37.10 20.28 -10.41
N SER A 212 36.09 20.13 -9.55
CA SER A 212 34.91 21.01 -9.52
C SER A 212 35.17 22.34 -8.80
N LEU A 213 36.03 22.38 -7.78
CA LEU A 213 36.40 23.60 -7.05
C LEU A 213 37.15 24.60 -7.93
N SER A 214 37.89 24.10 -8.93
CA SER A 214 38.58 24.94 -9.92
C SER A 214 37.64 25.60 -10.95
N ARG A 215 36.33 25.27 -10.95
CA ARG A 215 35.34 25.86 -11.87
C ARG A 215 34.19 26.49 -11.06
N SER A 216 34.22 27.83 -11.01
CA SER A 216 33.16 28.76 -10.55
C SER A 216 32.96 28.93 -9.03
N THR A 217 33.54 30.00 -8.49
CA THR A 217 33.52 30.40 -7.07
C THR A 217 32.69 31.65 -6.79
N LYS A 218 31.57 31.90 -7.49
CA LYS A 218 30.81 33.14 -7.26
C LYS A 218 29.34 33.01 -6.84
N GLU A 219 28.70 31.83 -6.87
CA GLU A 219 27.28 31.72 -6.46
C GLU A 219 26.90 30.45 -5.64
N LEU A 220 27.86 29.67 -5.13
CA LEU A 220 27.59 28.31 -4.62
C LEU A 220 27.84 28.08 -3.13
N ASP A 221 28.28 29.09 -2.38
CA ASP A 221 28.80 28.89 -1.03
C ASP A 221 27.74 28.29 -0.06
N GLY A 222 26.47 28.71 -0.11
CA GLY A 222 25.43 28.15 0.76
C GLY A 222 25.06 26.68 0.48
N SER A 223 25.07 26.26 -0.79
CA SER A 223 24.67 24.90 -1.19
C SER A 223 25.80 23.89 -0.96
N MET A 224 27.05 24.30 -1.19
CA MET A 224 28.22 23.43 -1.05
C MET A 224 28.54 23.10 0.41
N PHE A 225 28.44 24.04 1.34
CA PHE A 225 28.63 23.75 2.78
C PHE A 225 27.56 22.79 3.33
N ASN A 226 26.31 22.94 2.88
CA ASN A 226 25.23 22.01 3.24
C ASN A 226 25.47 20.61 2.65
N LEU A 227 25.97 20.53 1.42
CA LEU A 227 26.33 19.28 0.78
C LEU A 227 27.52 18.62 1.48
N MET A 228 28.56 19.38 1.83
CA MET A 228 29.67 18.91 2.66
C MET A 228 29.19 18.43 4.03
N HIS A 229 28.32 19.18 4.72
CA HIS A 229 27.76 18.76 6.00
C HIS A 229 26.96 17.46 5.87
N SER A 230 26.16 17.32 4.81
CA SER A 230 25.42 16.08 4.52
C SER A 230 26.34 14.89 4.27
N LEU A 231 27.46 15.10 3.57
CA LEU A 231 28.48 14.07 3.33
C LEU A 231 29.23 13.69 4.62
N PHE A 232 29.56 14.65 5.48
CA PHE A 232 30.15 14.38 6.79
C PHE A 232 29.21 13.56 7.68
N LEU A 233 27.91 13.86 7.67
CA LEU A 233 26.91 13.07 8.38
C LEU A 233 26.83 11.63 7.83
N GLN A 234 26.87 11.46 6.51
CA GLN A 234 26.90 10.14 5.87
C GLN A 234 28.16 9.35 6.26
N LEU A 235 29.35 9.97 6.22
CA LEU A 235 30.61 9.33 6.61
C LEU A 235 30.62 8.93 8.09
N ASN A 236 30.06 9.76 8.97
CA ASN A 236 29.94 9.43 10.39
C ASN A 236 28.96 8.28 10.62
N ALA A 237 27.84 8.25 9.89
CA ALA A 237 26.91 7.14 9.94
C ALA A 237 27.59 5.83 9.48
N GLU A 238 28.27 5.83 8.32
CA GLU A 238 28.99 4.65 7.81
C GLU A 238 30.04 4.12 8.80
N LYS A 239 30.86 5.00 9.37
CA LYS A 239 31.83 4.61 10.41
C LYS A 239 31.15 3.98 11.62
N LYS A 240 30.01 4.52 12.08
CA LYS A 240 29.25 3.94 13.18
C LYS A 240 28.67 2.58 12.80
N ILE A 241 28.15 2.40 11.59
CA ILE A 241 27.61 1.12 11.10
C ILE A 241 28.69 0.04 11.07
N SER A 242 29.88 0.34 10.56
CA SER A 242 31.01 -0.60 10.60
C SER A 242 31.40 -0.97 12.04
N ARG A 243 31.40 0.00 12.96
CA ARG A 243 31.65 -0.24 14.39
C ARG A 243 30.54 -1.08 15.05
N ILE A 244 29.29 -0.91 14.63
CA ILE A 244 28.16 -1.74 15.07
C ILE A 244 28.41 -3.20 14.65
N GLN A 245 28.71 -3.43 13.37
CA GLN A 245 28.99 -4.77 12.85
C GLN A 245 30.15 -5.46 13.57
N LEU A 246 31.26 -4.75 13.81
CA LEU A 246 32.40 -5.27 14.57
C LEU A 246 32.03 -5.63 16.02
N LYS A 247 31.14 -4.86 16.66
CA LYS A 247 30.67 -5.17 18.02
C LYS A 247 29.67 -6.33 18.07
N PHE A 248 28.91 -6.61 17.01
CA PHE A 248 28.00 -7.75 16.95
C PHE A 248 28.69 -9.08 16.64
N ALA A 249 29.84 -9.05 15.96
CA ALA A 249 30.64 -10.25 15.66
C ALA A 249 30.96 -11.14 16.89
N PRO A 250 31.36 -10.62 18.07
CA PRO A 250 31.55 -11.45 19.26
C PRO A 250 30.23 -11.97 19.88
N PHE A 251 29.13 -11.23 19.78
CA PHE A 251 27.83 -11.66 20.33
C PHE A 251 27.24 -12.86 19.59
N LEU A 252 27.52 -13.00 18.29
CA LEU A 252 27.16 -14.19 17.50
C LEU A 252 27.89 -15.44 18.00
N LYS A 253 29.16 -15.30 18.40
CA LYS A 253 29.96 -16.42 18.93
C LYS A 253 29.49 -16.85 20.33
N GLN A 254 29.08 -15.91 21.17
CA GLN A 254 28.71 -16.19 22.57
C GLN A 254 27.22 -16.52 22.78
N LYS A 255 26.31 -16.01 21.93
CA LYS A 255 24.85 -16.16 22.07
C LYS A 255 24.18 -16.59 20.76
N ALA A 256 24.73 -17.63 20.12
CA ALA A 256 24.25 -18.15 18.84
C ALA A 256 22.77 -18.57 18.82
N LYS A 257 22.16 -18.95 19.96
CA LYS A 257 20.72 -19.29 20.03
C LYS A 257 19.80 -18.08 19.86
N ILE A 258 20.28 -16.89 20.25
CA ILE A 258 19.48 -15.66 20.29
C ILE A 258 19.70 -14.86 19.01
N PHE A 259 20.92 -14.91 18.47
CA PHE A 259 21.36 -14.04 17.40
C PHE A 259 21.89 -14.86 16.20
N ASP A 260 21.20 -14.79 15.07
CA ASP A 260 21.52 -15.55 13.85
C ASP A 260 22.31 -14.69 12.83
N ARG A 261 22.85 -15.31 11.77
CA ARG A 261 23.62 -14.62 10.71
C ARG A 261 22.82 -13.50 10.03
N ASP A 262 21.50 -13.63 10.02
CA ASP A 262 20.54 -12.67 9.46
C ASP A 262 20.61 -11.28 10.11
N ILE A 263 21.19 -11.17 11.30
CA ILE A 263 21.39 -9.88 11.98
C ILE A 263 22.23 -8.93 11.14
N PHE A 264 23.19 -9.42 10.35
CA PHE A 264 23.99 -8.54 9.51
C PHE A 264 23.18 -7.96 8.35
N GLU A 265 22.19 -8.68 7.85
CA GLU A 265 21.25 -8.17 6.85
C GLU A 265 20.29 -7.15 7.49
N GLU A 266 19.79 -7.47 8.68
CA GLU A 266 18.95 -6.58 9.48
C GLU A 266 19.70 -5.29 9.88
N ILE A 267 20.99 -5.37 10.24
CA ILE A 267 21.83 -4.19 10.50
C ILE A 267 21.91 -3.30 9.25
N ARG A 268 22.09 -3.89 8.06
CA ARG A 268 22.12 -3.11 6.80
C ARG A 268 20.77 -2.48 6.52
N TYR A 269 19.69 -3.23 6.73
CA TYR A 269 18.34 -2.76 6.53
C TYR A 269 17.99 -1.61 7.48
N TYR A 270 18.20 -1.77 8.79
CA TYR A 270 17.93 -0.72 9.77
C TYR A 270 18.87 0.48 9.61
N SER A 271 20.12 0.25 9.18
CA SER A 271 21.03 1.33 8.82
C SER A 271 20.46 2.20 7.69
N PHE A 272 19.80 1.60 6.71
CA PHE A 272 19.11 2.35 5.66
C PHE A 272 17.89 3.08 6.22
N LEU A 273 17.08 2.39 7.05
CA LEU A 273 15.85 2.90 7.64
C LEU A 273 16.06 4.12 8.56
N PHE A 274 17.12 4.13 9.36
CA PHE A 274 17.42 5.24 10.29
C PHE A 274 17.87 6.52 9.55
N GLY A 275 18.53 6.37 8.39
CA GLY A 275 19.14 7.50 7.70
C GLY A 275 20.38 8.06 8.42
N SER A 276 21.10 8.94 7.72
CA SER A 276 22.40 9.47 8.17
C SER A 276 22.29 10.45 9.35
N ARG A 277 21.24 11.29 9.38
CA ARG A 277 21.02 12.29 10.45
C ARG A 277 20.74 11.63 11.80
N PHE A 278 19.84 10.65 11.83
CA PHE A 278 19.52 9.88 13.04
C PHE A 278 20.74 9.17 13.60
N THR A 279 21.47 8.45 12.74
CA THR A 279 22.65 7.65 13.14
C THR A 279 23.78 8.54 13.64
N ALA A 280 23.96 9.72 13.05
CA ALA A 280 24.97 10.69 13.47
C ALA A 280 24.69 11.29 14.86
N ALA A 281 23.43 11.62 15.18
CA ALA A 281 23.05 12.31 16.42
C ALA A 281 23.14 11.45 17.69
N ARG A 282 23.19 10.12 17.58
CA ARG A 282 23.02 9.19 18.73
C ARG A 282 24.29 8.45 19.11
N GLU A 283 24.38 8.03 20.37
CA GLU A 283 25.46 7.16 20.84
C GLU A 283 25.44 5.77 20.19
N LEU A 284 26.63 5.19 20.01
CA LEU A 284 26.81 3.84 19.48
C LEU A 284 26.11 2.78 20.34
N ARG A 285 26.11 2.93 21.67
CA ARG A 285 25.44 2.01 22.60
C ARG A 285 23.92 1.98 22.40
N HIS A 286 23.34 3.14 22.14
CA HIS A 286 21.91 3.30 21.88
C HIS A 286 21.51 2.60 20.57
N LEU A 287 22.27 2.82 19.49
CA LEU A 287 22.04 2.19 18.20
C LEU A 287 22.12 0.66 18.25
N ILE A 288 23.11 0.12 18.98
CA ILE A 288 23.24 -1.33 19.19
C ILE A 288 22.04 -1.89 19.93
N ARG A 289 21.56 -1.21 20.99
CA ARG A 289 20.37 -1.62 21.73
C ARG A 289 19.12 -1.60 20.84
N LEU A 290 18.98 -0.56 20.03
CA LEU A 290 17.82 -0.39 19.14
C LEU A 290 17.76 -1.51 18.10
N VAL A 291 18.85 -1.77 17.38
CA VAL A 291 18.93 -2.88 16.41
C VAL A 291 18.68 -4.23 17.10
N SER A 292 19.25 -4.43 18.30
CA SER A 292 19.03 -5.67 19.07
C SER A 292 17.55 -5.86 19.42
N PHE A 293 16.85 -4.82 19.88
CA PHE A 293 15.43 -4.92 20.24
C PHE A 293 14.54 -5.11 19.03
N GLN A 294 14.81 -4.42 17.92
CA GLN A 294 14.05 -4.63 16.68
C GLN A 294 14.19 -6.06 16.17
N TYR A 295 15.41 -6.60 16.16
CA TYR A 295 15.65 -7.99 15.78
C TYR A 295 14.92 -8.99 16.69
N LEU A 296 15.03 -8.82 18.02
CA LEU A 296 14.37 -9.70 18.99
C LEU A 296 12.85 -9.61 18.93
N PHE A 297 12.29 -8.40 18.78
CA PHE A 297 10.85 -8.21 18.65
C PHE A 297 10.32 -8.86 17.38
N ARG A 298 11.04 -8.74 16.27
CA ARG A 298 10.70 -9.42 15.02
C ARG A 298 10.66 -10.94 15.22
N LYS A 299 11.70 -11.54 15.79
CA LYS A 299 11.76 -13.00 16.02
C LYS A 299 10.65 -13.48 16.97
N ASN A 300 10.37 -12.73 18.04
CA ASN A 300 9.31 -13.05 18.98
C ASN A 300 7.91 -12.93 18.34
N LEU A 301 7.65 -11.85 17.58
CA LEU A 301 6.37 -11.65 16.91
C LEU A 301 6.14 -12.69 15.81
N LEU A 302 7.17 -13.08 15.05
CA LEU A 302 7.07 -14.18 14.07
C LEU A 302 6.74 -15.50 14.76
N TYR A 303 7.37 -15.79 15.90
CA TYR A 303 7.05 -16.99 16.70
C TYR A 303 5.62 -16.97 17.24
N GLN A 304 5.16 -15.81 17.75
CA GLN A 304 3.80 -15.65 18.25
C GLN A 304 2.74 -15.72 17.15
N LEU A 305 3.04 -15.18 15.97
CA LEU A 305 2.21 -15.31 14.76
C LEU A 305 2.11 -16.76 14.29
N ALA A 306 3.21 -17.51 14.31
CA ALA A 306 3.19 -18.94 13.96
C ALA A 306 2.33 -19.77 14.92
N LYS A 307 2.30 -19.41 16.20
CA LYS A 307 1.45 -20.08 17.20
C LYS A 307 -0.01 -19.67 17.14
N ASN A 308 -0.29 -18.38 16.95
CA ASN A 308 -1.63 -17.80 16.95
C ASN A 308 -1.73 -16.71 15.87
N PRO A 309 -2.07 -17.05 14.62
CA PRO A 309 -2.09 -16.11 13.50
C PRO A 309 -3.24 -15.09 13.59
N GLU A 310 -4.36 -15.45 14.24
CA GLU A 310 -5.55 -14.60 14.34
C GLU A 310 -5.48 -13.55 15.46
N LYS A 311 -4.49 -13.64 16.36
CA LYS A 311 -4.38 -12.76 17.53
C LYS A 311 -3.43 -11.60 17.27
N ARG A 312 -3.78 -10.41 17.79
CA ARG A 312 -2.90 -9.23 17.73
C ARG A 312 -1.87 -9.28 18.87
N HIS A 313 -0.61 -9.46 18.49
CA HIS A 313 0.57 -9.49 19.35
C HIS A 313 1.29 -8.13 19.30
N LEU A 314 1.54 -7.56 20.48
CA LEU A 314 2.27 -6.31 20.65
C LEU A 314 3.47 -6.54 21.58
N SER A 315 4.65 -6.13 21.14
CA SER A 315 5.87 -6.12 21.95
C SER A 315 6.34 -4.68 22.14
N LEU A 316 6.34 -4.16 23.38
CA LEU A 316 6.68 -2.77 23.67
C LEU A 316 7.78 -2.63 24.73
N LYS A 317 8.75 -1.74 24.47
CA LYS A 317 9.82 -1.41 25.40
C LYS A 317 10.11 0.08 25.41
N ILE A 318 10.09 0.62 26.62
CA ILE A 318 10.36 2.02 26.93
C ILE A 318 11.69 2.08 27.67
N PHE A 319 12.56 3.01 27.31
CA PHE A 319 13.83 3.23 27.99
C PHE A 319 14.29 4.68 27.88
N ARG A 320 15.06 5.13 28.88
CA ARG A 320 15.65 6.47 28.89
C ARG A 320 16.86 6.51 27.96
N ALA A 321 16.93 7.55 27.14
CA ALA A 321 18.05 7.83 26.25
C ALA A 321 18.47 9.30 26.40
N TYR A 322 19.67 9.61 25.93
CA TYR A 322 20.21 10.97 25.94
C TYR A 322 20.57 11.35 24.52
N LEU A 323 20.14 12.54 24.09
CA LEU A 323 20.54 13.11 22.81
C LEU A 323 21.73 14.05 23.00
N SER A 324 22.77 13.80 22.23
CA SER A 324 23.88 14.73 22.06
C SER A 324 23.51 15.74 20.98
N SER A 325 23.11 16.94 21.38
CA SER A 325 22.99 18.09 20.46
C SER A 325 24.39 18.62 20.11
N ASN A 326 24.56 19.14 18.89
CA ASN A 326 25.82 19.72 18.41
C ASN A 326 26.19 21.06 19.09
N SER A 327 25.28 21.65 19.86
CA SER A 327 25.56 22.75 20.77
C SER A 327 26.13 22.18 22.07
N ALA A 328 27.39 22.51 22.36
CA ALA A 328 28.09 22.07 23.56
C ALA A 328 27.25 22.28 24.83
N GLN A 329 27.16 21.24 25.67
CA GLN A 329 26.77 21.23 27.09
C GLN A 329 25.33 20.90 27.54
N GLU A 330 24.43 20.36 26.71
CA GLU A 330 23.18 19.76 27.25
C GLU A 330 22.86 18.37 26.66
N ASN A 331 23.10 17.33 27.47
CA ASN A 331 22.53 16.01 27.24
C ASN A 331 21.03 16.06 27.56
N LYS A 332 20.19 16.17 26.54
CA LYS A 332 18.74 16.22 26.75
C LYS A 332 18.20 14.82 27.12
N PRO A 333 17.53 14.65 28.26
CA PRO A 333 16.92 13.38 28.64
C PRO A 333 15.67 13.15 27.79
N VAL A 334 15.68 12.08 26.99
CA VAL A 334 14.54 11.69 26.15
C VAL A 334 14.07 10.29 26.49
N LEU A 335 12.78 10.03 26.26
CA LEU A 335 12.19 8.72 26.43
C LEU A 335 12.07 8.04 25.06
N GLY A 336 12.81 6.95 24.86
CA GLY A 336 12.74 6.13 23.66
C GLY A 336 11.69 5.04 23.80
N ILE A 337 10.73 5.01 22.87
CA ILE A 337 9.71 3.96 22.77
C ILE A 337 10.01 3.13 21.53
N ILE A 338 10.30 1.84 21.72
CA ILE A 338 10.35 0.84 20.64
C ILE A 338 9.13 -0.06 20.80
N GLY A 339 8.40 -0.28 19.71
CA GLY A 339 7.31 -1.24 19.67
C GLY A 339 7.29 -2.05 18.38
N GLY A 340 6.70 -3.22 18.45
CA GLY A 340 6.40 -4.06 17.29
C GLY A 340 4.97 -4.57 17.39
N ILE A 341 4.22 -4.44 16.31
CA ILE A 341 2.82 -4.86 16.21
C ILE A 341 2.60 -5.70 14.95
N ASN A 342 1.76 -6.72 15.04
CA ASN A 342 1.30 -7.43 13.84
C ASN A 342 0.02 -6.78 13.28
N VAL A 343 -0.05 -6.79 11.96
CA VAL A 343 -1.16 -6.33 11.15
C VAL A 343 -1.99 -7.56 10.77
N LEU A 344 -3.29 -7.52 11.09
CA LEU A 344 -4.19 -8.66 10.83
C LEU A 344 -4.87 -8.55 9.45
N LYS A 345 -5.07 -7.33 8.95
CA LYS A 345 -5.68 -7.06 7.64
C LYS A 345 -4.79 -6.12 6.83
N GLU A 346 -4.63 -6.37 5.53
CA GLU A 346 -3.82 -5.52 4.63
C GLU A 346 -4.28 -4.05 4.64
N SER A 347 -5.54 -3.80 4.99
CA SER A 347 -6.15 -2.48 5.01
C SER A 347 -6.00 -1.71 6.34
N GLU A 348 -5.28 -2.25 7.32
CA GLU A 348 -4.96 -1.54 8.56
C GLU A 348 -3.83 -0.52 8.31
N LEU A 349 -4.06 0.74 8.69
CA LEU A 349 -3.04 1.78 8.70
C LEU A 349 -2.49 1.98 10.11
N PHE A 350 -1.17 2.01 10.19
CA PHE A 350 -0.41 2.26 11.41
C PHE A 350 0.63 3.32 11.07
N GLU A 351 0.35 4.55 11.48
CA GLU A 351 1.10 5.75 11.17
C GLU A 351 1.55 6.46 12.45
N GLU A 352 2.49 7.39 12.29
CA GLU A 352 3.05 8.19 13.38
C GLU A 352 1.98 8.89 14.23
N ARG A 353 0.91 9.37 13.58
CA ARG A 353 -0.18 10.11 14.22
C ARG A 353 -0.87 9.27 15.29
N HIS A 354 -1.18 8.02 15.00
CA HIS A 354 -1.87 7.11 15.93
C HIS A 354 -1.02 6.80 17.17
N ILE A 355 0.30 6.69 16.99
CA ILE A 355 1.23 6.47 18.10
C ILE A 355 1.32 7.74 18.96
N LEU A 356 1.42 8.91 18.35
CA LEU A 356 1.46 10.19 19.08
C LEU A 356 0.15 10.49 19.82
N GLU A 357 -1.00 10.16 19.23
CA GLU A 357 -2.31 10.30 19.87
C GLU A 357 -2.42 9.38 21.09
N ALA A 358 -2.00 8.12 20.98
CA ALA A 358 -1.92 7.21 22.14
C ALA A 358 -1.01 7.79 23.24
N ILE A 359 0.19 8.26 22.89
CA ILE A 359 1.10 8.84 23.88
C ILE A 359 0.51 10.09 24.54
N ARG A 360 -0.17 10.95 23.77
CA ARG A 360 -0.80 12.17 24.28
C ARG A 360 -1.99 11.88 25.19
N HIS A 361 -2.71 10.78 24.96
CA HIS A 361 -3.77 10.32 25.86
C HIS A 361 -3.19 9.85 27.19
N CYS A 362 -2.07 9.14 27.17
CA CYS A 362 -1.37 8.72 28.38
C CYS A 362 -0.72 9.91 29.12
N LEU A 363 -0.12 10.86 28.39
CA LEU A 363 0.66 11.97 28.93
C LEU A 363 0.42 13.27 28.11
N PRO A 364 -0.36 14.24 28.61
CA PRO A 364 -0.78 15.41 27.84
C PRO A 364 0.33 16.45 27.55
N ASN A 365 1.43 16.47 28.32
CA ASN A 365 2.50 17.48 28.24
C ASN A 365 3.73 17.03 27.44
N VAL A 366 3.49 16.39 26.31
CA VAL A 366 4.53 15.64 25.61
C VAL A 366 4.74 16.14 24.17
N SER A 367 5.99 16.43 23.81
CA SER A 367 6.43 16.74 22.44
C SER A 367 7.31 15.63 21.87
N LYS A 368 7.26 15.50 20.54
CA LYS A 368 8.11 14.59 19.77
C LYS A 368 9.43 15.29 19.47
N VAL A 369 10.53 14.55 19.56
CA VAL A 369 11.83 15.00 19.06
C VAL A 369 11.85 14.93 17.53
N GLU A 370 12.23 16.02 16.86
CA GLU A 370 12.34 16.07 15.40
C GLU A 370 13.32 15.00 14.85
N ASN A 371 12.97 14.36 13.74
CA ASN A 371 13.74 13.28 13.09
C ASN A 371 13.96 12.01 13.94
N SER A 372 13.14 11.75 14.97
CA SER A 372 13.25 10.55 15.81
C SER A 372 12.35 9.38 15.42
N PHE A 373 11.33 9.60 14.57
CA PHE A 373 10.38 8.57 14.21
C PHE A 373 10.93 7.66 13.11
N VAL A 374 10.87 6.37 13.35
CA VAL A 374 11.29 5.33 12.41
C VAL A 374 10.20 4.27 12.35
N LEU A 375 9.70 3.98 11.15
CA LEU A 375 8.69 2.96 10.93
C LEU A 375 9.19 1.98 9.87
N ASP A 376 9.28 0.71 10.25
CA ASP A 376 9.62 -0.38 9.35
C ASP A 376 8.37 -0.80 8.55
N ARG A 377 8.37 -0.55 7.24
CA ARG A 377 7.34 -0.97 6.28
C ARG A 377 7.95 -1.93 5.27
N ARG A 378 7.99 -3.23 5.58
CA ARG A 378 8.34 -4.27 4.60
C ARG A 378 7.08 -4.65 3.82
N THR A 379 7.16 -4.61 2.49
CA THR A 379 6.01 -4.77 1.58
C THR A 379 5.25 -6.09 1.71
N HIS A 380 5.86 -7.13 2.29
CA HIS A 380 5.25 -8.46 2.43
C HIS A 380 5.22 -8.98 3.87
N ASP A 381 5.47 -8.11 4.85
CA ASP A 381 5.56 -8.53 6.24
C ASP A 381 4.36 -8.06 7.06
N PRO A 382 3.64 -8.97 7.75
CA PRO A 382 2.57 -8.57 8.66
C PRO A 382 3.09 -7.81 9.88
N ILE A 383 4.40 -7.74 10.14
CA ILE A 383 4.95 -7.07 11.31
C ILE A 383 5.37 -5.64 10.99
N ARG A 384 4.85 -4.68 11.76
CA ARG A 384 5.28 -3.27 11.77
C ARG A 384 6.07 -2.98 13.03
N LEU A 385 7.35 -2.64 12.87
CA LEU A 385 8.21 -2.17 13.96
C LEU A 385 8.28 -0.64 13.91
N PHE A 386 8.17 0.00 15.06
CA PHE A 386 8.29 1.44 15.17
C PHE A 386 9.22 1.85 16.30
N TYR A 387 9.79 3.04 16.13
CA TYR A 387 10.59 3.71 17.13
C TYR A 387 10.25 5.19 17.15
N LEU A 388 10.11 5.76 18.35
CA LEU A 388 9.80 7.16 18.57
C LEU A 388 10.53 7.66 19.82
N GLU A 389 11.01 8.91 19.78
CA GLU A 389 11.53 9.60 20.97
C GLU A 389 10.66 10.78 21.36
N ILE A 390 10.57 10.94 22.68
CA ILE A 390 9.60 11.80 23.33
C ILE A 390 10.30 12.62 24.39
N GLU A 391 9.91 13.88 24.49
CA GLU A 391 10.38 14.85 25.48
C GLU A 391 9.18 15.51 26.19
N LYS A 392 9.38 15.90 27.46
CA LYS A 392 8.44 16.79 28.15
C LYS A 392 8.73 18.23 27.70
N LYS A 393 7.70 19.06 27.58
CA LYS A 393 7.85 20.50 27.29
C LYS A 393 8.75 21.21 28.31
N ASP A 394 8.82 20.69 29.53
CA ASP A 394 9.61 21.23 30.64
C ASP A 394 11.06 20.69 30.67
N ASN A 395 11.48 19.85 29.70
CA ASN A 395 12.78 19.16 29.64
C ASN A 395 13.16 18.33 30.90
N THR A 396 12.21 18.06 31.79
CA THR A 396 12.42 17.25 32.98
C THR A 396 12.44 15.75 32.66
N PRO A 397 13.24 14.94 33.38
CA PRO A 397 13.25 13.49 33.19
C PRO A 397 11.92 12.86 33.64
N PHE A 398 11.43 11.87 32.89
CA PHE A 398 10.24 11.08 33.25
C PHE A 398 10.46 10.28 34.53
N THR A 399 9.48 10.26 35.44
CA THR A 399 9.56 9.48 36.69
C THR A 399 9.36 7.98 36.43
N ILE A 400 9.72 7.13 37.39
CA ILE A 400 9.62 5.67 37.24
C ILE A 400 8.15 5.22 37.18
N ASP A 401 7.28 5.89 37.92
CA ASP A 401 5.86 5.56 37.99
C ASP A 401 5.11 5.99 36.72
N GLU A 402 5.44 7.15 36.14
CA GLU A 402 4.97 7.55 34.80
C GLU A 402 5.35 6.52 33.73
N ILE A 403 6.56 5.96 33.79
CA ILE A 403 7.02 4.92 32.84
C ILE A 403 6.24 3.61 33.03
N LYS A 404 5.88 3.25 34.26
CA LYS A 404 5.08 2.06 34.56
C LYS A 404 3.64 2.22 34.08
N GLU A 405 3.04 3.38 34.31
CA GLU A 405 1.69 3.69 33.82
C GLU A 405 1.66 3.69 32.31
N LEU A 406 2.59 4.41 31.66
CA LEU A 406 2.71 4.45 30.21
C LEU A 406 2.85 3.04 29.62
N ARG A 407 3.60 2.14 30.26
CA ARG A 407 3.74 0.76 29.77
C ARG A 407 2.43 -0.03 29.80
N LYS A 408 1.56 0.22 30.78
CA LYS A 408 0.26 -0.46 30.92
C LYS A 408 -0.79 0.15 29.99
N SER A 409 -0.89 1.47 29.95
CA SER A 409 -1.90 2.20 29.16
C SER A 409 -1.59 2.14 27.66
N LEU A 410 -0.33 2.35 27.26
CA LEU A 410 0.05 2.39 25.85
C LEU A 410 -0.16 1.05 25.14
N ASN A 411 -0.02 -0.07 25.85
CA ASN A 411 -0.33 -1.39 25.29
C ASN A 411 -1.82 -1.54 24.93
N ARG A 412 -2.71 -0.90 25.68
CA ARG A 412 -4.17 -0.92 25.43
C ARG A 412 -4.52 0.04 24.30
N GLU A 413 -4.05 1.28 24.38
CA GLU A 413 -4.38 2.32 23.40
C GLU A 413 -3.81 2.04 22.01
N LEU A 414 -2.60 1.46 21.88
CA LEU A 414 -2.04 1.10 20.58
C LEU A 414 -2.82 -0.04 19.89
N LYS A 415 -3.49 -0.91 20.66
CA LYS A 415 -4.38 -1.94 20.08
C LYS A 415 -5.67 -1.30 19.56
N GLU A 416 -6.17 -0.26 20.21
CA GLU A 416 -7.43 0.43 19.88
C GLU A 416 -7.28 1.45 18.73
N ASN A 417 -6.15 2.17 18.66
CA ASN A 417 -5.93 3.28 17.70
C ASN A 417 -5.48 2.85 16.29
N ILE A 418 -5.59 1.56 15.92
CA ILE A 418 -5.27 1.13 14.54
C ILE A 418 -6.48 1.36 13.65
N GLU A 419 -6.36 2.29 12.71
CA GLU A 419 -7.40 2.51 11.72
C GLU A 419 -7.48 1.31 10.76
N SER A 420 -8.60 0.60 10.77
CA SER A 420 -8.95 -0.28 9.65
C SER A 420 -9.58 0.58 8.56
N ILE A 421 -8.88 0.83 7.47
CA ILE A 421 -9.53 1.34 6.27
C ILE A 421 -10.37 0.19 5.73
N ILE A 422 -11.68 0.29 5.82
CA ILE A 422 -12.53 -0.51 4.94
C ILE A 422 -12.31 0.07 3.56
N HIS A 423 -11.71 -0.68 2.62
CA HIS A 423 -11.66 -0.25 1.23
C HIS A 423 -13.11 -0.04 0.76
N PRO A 424 -13.56 1.20 0.48
CA PRO A 424 -14.98 1.44 0.25
C PRO A 424 -15.47 1.05 -1.14
N VAL A 425 -14.66 0.41 -2.00
CA VAL A 425 -15.01 0.31 -3.43
C VAL A 425 -14.53 -1.01 -4.01
N LEU A 426 -15.30 -2.06 -3.74
CA LEU A 426 -15.63 -3.13 -4.70
C LEU A 426 -16.87 -3.88 -4.19
N MET A 427 -17.87 -3.14 -3.68
CA MET A 427 -19.24 -3.66 -3.70
C MET A 427 -19.89 -3.15 -4.99
N PRO A 428 -20.25 -4.04 -5.93
CA PRO A 428 -21.13 -3.64 -7.03
C PRO A 428 -22.41 -3.07 -6.41
N ARG A 429 -22.92 -1.99 -6.99
CA ARG A 429 -24.18 -1.34 -6.62
C ARG A 429 -25.18 -2.41 -6.19
N ASN A 430 -25.68 -2.35 -4.95
CA ASN A 430 -26.82 -3.19 -4.58
C ASN A 430 -28.08 -2.59 -5.22
N GLU A 431 -28.18 -2.74 -6.55
CA GLU A 431 -29.30 -2.25 -7.33
C GLU A 431 -30.60 -2.91 -6.85
N GLU A 432 -30.53 -4.14 -6.34
CA GLU A 432 -31.68 -4.80 -5.72
C GLU A 432 -32.20 -4.05 -4.49
N GLU A 433 -31.33 -3.61 -3.57
CA GLU A 433 -31.75 -2.81 -2.41
C GLU A 433 -32.32 -1.45 -2.81
N ILE A 434 -31.72 -0.79 -3.81
CA ILE A 434 -32.21 0.47 -4.34
C ILE A 434 -33.60 0.28 -4.97
N MET A 435 -33.76 -0.74 -5.81
CA MET A 435 -35.04 -1.07 -6.48
C MET A 435 -36.10 -1.51 -5.46
N ARG A 436 -35.72 -2.32 -4.46
CA ARG A 436 -36.62 -2.72 -3.36
C ARG A 436 -37.09 -1.51 -2.57
N SER A 437 -36.19 -0.58 -2.28
CA SER A 437 -36.52 0.69 -1.61
C SER A 437 -37.47 1.54 -2.47
N ILE A 438 -37.23 1.67 -3.77
CA ILE A 438 -38.12 2.39 -4.70
C ILE A 438 -39.51 1.75 -4.72
N VAL A 439 -39.61 0.42 -4.78
CA VAL A 439 -40.91 -0.31 -4.75
C VAL A 439 -41.62 -0.13 -3.41
N LEU A 440 -40.89 -0.14 -2.30
CA LEU A 440 -41.48 0.10 -0.98
C LEU A 440 -42.01 1.53 -0.85
N LEU A 441 -41.23 2.54 -1.24
CA LEU A 441 -41.64 3.94 -1.22
C LEU A 441 -42.80 4.20 -2.20
N SER A 442 -42.84 3.51 -3.35
CA SER A 442 -43.90 3.72 -4.34
C SER A 442 -45.27 3.23 -3.85
N ARG A 443 -45.31 2.19 -3.01
CA ARG A 443 -46.52 1.72 -2.34
C ARG A 443 -47.06 2.70 -1.30
N GLN A 444 -46.21 3.57 -0.76
CA GLN A 444 -46.58 4.57 0.25
C GLN A 444 -47.22 5.84 -0.37
N LEU A 445 -46.96 6.11 -1.66
CA LEU A 445 -47.59 7.22 -2.40
C LEU A 445 -48.94 6.75 -3.00
N LYS A 446 -50.05 7.13 -2.36
CA LYS A 446 -51.42 6.74 -2.75
C LYS A 446 -52.23 7.90 -3.34
N TYR A 447 -51.90 9.14 -2.99
CA TYR A 447 -52.60 10.36 -3.43
C TYR A 447 -51.68 11.32 -4.18
N VAL A 448 -52.26 12.21 -4.98
CA VAL A 448 -51.53 13.19 -5.82
C VAL A 448 -50.87 14.27 -4.95
N ASN A 449 -51.49 14.61 -3.82
CA ASN A 449 -50.98 15.60 -2.85
C ASN A 449 -50.14 14.95 -1.73
N ASP A 450 -49.73 13.69 -1.87
CA ASP A 450 -48.87 13.06 -0.88
C ASP A 450 -47.49 13.73 -0.86
N LEU A 451 -46.96 13.92 0.34
CA LEU A 451 -45.62 14.44 0.54
C LEU A 451 -44.57 13.51 -0.10
N PRO A 452 -43.47 14.07 -0.63
CA PRO A 452 -42.36 13.26 -1.12
C PRO A 452 -41.85 12.33 -0.03
N GLN A 453 -41.59 11.08 -0.42
CA GLN A 453 -41.12 10.03 0.47
C GLN A 453 -39.61 9.88 0.30
N VAL A 454 -38.86 9.87 1.40
CA VAL A 454 -37.40 9.78 1.36
C VAL A 454 -36.88 8.65 2.21
N THR A 455 -35.89 7.96 1.65
CA THR A 455 -34.99 7.06 2.38
C THR A 455 -33.58 7.64 2.36
N ILE A 456 -33.02 7.89 3.54
CA ILE A 456 -31.61 8.28 3.73
C ILE A 456 -30.86 7.09 4.31
N SER A 457 -29.86 6.60 3.59
CA SER A 457 -28.93 5.56 4.05
C SER A 457 -27.48 6.07 4.01
N PHE A 458 -26.67 5.63 4.97
CA PHE A 458 -25.24 5.88 4.95
C PHE A 458 -24.58 4.97 3.92
N ASN A 459 -23.71 5.53 3.07
CA ASN A 459 -23.03 4.78 2.02
C ASN A 459 -21.56 4.52 2.36
N THR A 460 -20.76 5.59 2.37
CA THR A 460 -19.31 5.49 2.55
C THR A 460 -18.75 6.69 3.31
N GLN A 461 -17.58 6.49 3.90
CA GLN A 461 -16.80 7.55 4.55
C GLN A 461 -15.46 7.69 3.82
N THR A 462 -15.13 8.92 3.46
CA THR A 462 -13.78 9.30 3.00
C THR A 462 -13.00 9.96 4.15
N LYS A 463 -11.73 10.36 3.90
CA LYS A 463 -10.90 11.00 4.93
C LYS A 463 -11.53 12.29 5.50
N HIS A 464 -12.27 13.04 4.67
CA HIS A 464 -12.81 14.35 5.04
C HIS A 464 -14.33 14.44 4.94
N GLN A 465 -15.00 13.49 4.27
CA GLN A 465 -16.43 13.57 3.98
C GLN A 465 -17.19 12.29 4.36
N LEU A 466 -18.46 12.47 4.69
CA LEU A 466 -19.45 11.41 4.87
C LEU A 466 -20.40 11.45 3.67
N ILE A 467 -20.59 10.31 3.02
CA ILE A 467 -21.43 10.19 1.83
C ILE A 467 -22.70 9.43 2.21
N PHE A 468 -23.85 10.07 1.99
CA PHE A 468 -25.18 9.50 2.19
C PHE A 468 -25.86 9.28 0.85
N THR A 469 -26.55 8.14 0.71
CA THR A 469 -27.47 7.88 -0.40
C THR A 469 -28.86 8.36 0.00
N VAL A 470 -29.45 9.19 -0.85
CA VAL A 470 -30.82 9.67 -0.68
C VAL A 470 -31.65 9.17 -1.86
N ILE A 471 -32.69 8.40 -1.54
CA ILE A 471 -33.70 7.97 -2.50
C ILE A 471 -34.97 8.76 -2.20
N LEU A 472 -35.33 9.65 -3.11
CA LEU A 472 -36.50 10.53 -3.03
C LEU A 472 -37.54 10.10 -4.06
N LEU A 473 -38.75 9.85 -3.61
CA LEU A 473 -39.88 9.52 -4.47
C LEU A 473 -40.93 10.64 -4.41
N ARG A 474 -41.32 11.19 -5.58
CA ARG A 474 -42.35 12.24 -5.68
C ARG A 474 -43.32 12.00 -6.83
N VAL A 475 -44.50 12.59 -6.75
CA VAL A 475 -45.48 12.62 -7.84
C VAL A 475 -45.28 13.90 -8.64
N LEU A 476 -45.10 13.79 -9.95
CA LEU A 476 -44.97 14.94 -10.85
C LEU A 476 -46.35 15.47 -11.24
N ASN A 477 -46.50 16.79 -11.18
CA ASN A 477 -47.63 17.54 -11.71
C ASN A 477 -47.13 18.45 -12.85
N ASP A 478 -48.02 18.99 -13.69
CA ASP A 478 -47.63 19.84 -14.83
C ASP A 478 -46.84 21.12 -14.43
N SER A 479 -46.78 21.45 -13.14
CA SER A 479 -46.05 22.58 -12.55
C SER A 479 -44.87 22.21 -11.65
N SER A 480 -44.47 20.94 -11.57
CA SER A 480 -43.37 20.53 -10.67
C SER A 480 -41.99 20.82 -11.27
N PRO A 481 -41.12 21.60 -10.61
CA PRO A 481 -39.78 21.90 -11.11
C PRO A 481 -38.83 20.69 -11.01
N GLU A 482 -37.81 20.68 -11.85
CA GLU A 482 -36.70 19.73 -11.75
C GLU A 482 -35.93 19.89 -10.43
N ILE A 483 -35.40 18.79 -9.93
CA ILE A 483 -34.71 18.76 -8.63
C ILE A 483 -33.43 19.61 -8.64
N ILE A 484 -32.72 19.67 -9.75
CA ILE A 484 -31.50 20.48 -9.90
C ILE A 484 -31.81 21.95 -9.60
N HIS A 485 -32.90 22.47 -10.15
CA HIS A 485 -33.35 23.84 -9.91
C HIS A 485 -33.85 24.09 -8.47
N LEU A 486 -34.31 23.06 -7.76
CA LEU A 486 -34.67 23.19 -6.34
C LEU A 486 -33.43 23.32 -5.44
N PHE A 487 -32.36 22.59 -5.75
CA PHE A 487 -31.10 22.68 -5.01
C PHE A 487 -30.33 23.97 -5.29
N GLU A 488 -30.32 24.45 -6.53
CA GLU A 488 -29.70 25.73 -6.93
C GLU A 488 -30.38 26.92 -6.26
N LYS A 489 -31.72 26.92 -6.19
CA LYS A 489 -32.49 28.00 -5.54
C LYS A 489 -32.34 28.03 -4.02
N ALA A 490 -31.89 26.93 -3.40
CA ALA A 490 -31.90 26.77 -1.95
C ALA A 490 -30.60 27.21 -1.24
N ASN A 491 -29.56 27.67 -1.96
CA ASN A 491 -28.29 28.16 -1.39
C ASN A 491 -27.75 27.24 -0.26
N THR A 492 -27.61 25.95 -0.55
CA THR A 492 -27.27 24.95 0.48
C THR A 492 -25.78 24.66 0.56
N SER A 493 -25.31 24.28 1.75
CA SER A 493 -23.94 23.79 2.01
C SER A 493 -23.72 22.33 1.57
N ILE A 494 -24.73 21.71 0.95
CA ILE A 494 -24.75 20.30 0.55
C ILE A 494 -24.22 20.16 -0.86
N LYS A 495 -23.22 19.30 -1.06
CA LYS A 495 -22.72 18.94 -2.40
C LYS A 495 -23.41 17.67 -2.88
N ILE A 496 -24.04 17.75 -4.05
CA ILE A 496 -24.59 16.60 -4.76
C ILE A 496 -23.53 16.09 -5.72
N GLU A 497 -23.13 14.83 -5.58
CA GLU A 497 -22.10 14.25 -6.46
C GLU A 497 -22.70 13.55 -7.69
N ARG A 498 -23.88 12.94 -7.56
CA ARG A 498 -24.57 12.23 -8.64
C ARG A 498 -26.09 12.29 -8.44
N LEU A 499 -26.84 12.42 -9.53
CA LEU A 499 -28.30 12.38 -9.58
C LEU A 499 -28.73 11.39 -10.68
N GLU A 500 -29.43 10.32 -10.32
CA GLU A 500 -30.10 9.41 -11.24
C GLU A 500 -31.61 9.56 -11.10
N VAL A 501 -32.31 9.74 -12.22
CA VAL A 501 -33.78 9.86 -12.27
C VAL A 501 -34.36 8.59 -12.91
N LYS A 502 -35.26 7.92 -12.22
CA LYS A 502 -35.96 6.70 -12.68
C LYS A 502 -37.47 6.87 -12.57
N SER A 503 -38.22 6.27 -13.49
CA SER A 503 -39.69 6.22 -13.40
C SER A 503 -40.14 5.03 -12.54
N ALA A 504 -40.94 5.29 -11.51
CA ALA A 504 -41.45 4.29 -10.57
C ALA A 504 -42.93 3.92 -10.82
N GLY A 505 -43.42 4.17 -12.04
CA GLY A 505 -44.79 3.86 -12.49
C GLY A 505 -45.75 5.05 -12.47
N LEU A 506 -47.03 4.79 -12.78
CA LEU A 506 -48.08 5.81 -12.91
C LEU A 506 -49.08 5.72 -11.75
N LEU A 507 -49.41 6.86 -11.15
CA LEU A 507 -50.51 7.02 -10.22
C LEU A 507 -51.79 7.38 -11.01
N ARG A 508 -52.86 6.60 -10.81
CA ARG A 508 -54.16 6.76 -11.50
C ARG A 508 -54.03 6.88 -13.04
N LYS A 509 -53.03 6.23 -13.64
CA LYS A 509 -52.73 6.26 -15.08
C LYS A 509 -52.45 7.65 -15.68
N LYS A 510 -52.31 8.71 -14.87
CA LYS A 510 -52.10 10.10 -15.34
C LYS A 510 -50.84 10.75 -14.76
N TYR A 511 -50.56 10.58 -13.46
CA TYR A 511 -49.44 11.26 -12.79
C TYR A 511 -48.24 10.32 -12.68
N GLN A 512 -47.06 10.75 -13.13
CA GLN A 512 -45.85 9.94 -13.08
C GLN A 512 -45.22 9.99 -11.69
N LYS A 513 -44.83 8.82 -11.16
CA LYS A 513 -44.00 8.72 -9.96
C LYS A 513 -42.53 8.76 -10.37
N GLU A 514 -41.81 9.75 -9.89
CA GLU A 514 -40.40 9.96 -10.16
C GLU A 514 -39.57 9.53 -8.95
N ALA A 515 -38.58 8.66 -9.19
CA ALA A 515 -37.57 8.24 -8.24
C ALA A 515 -36.25 8.95 -8.54
N ASN A 516 -35.73 9.65 -7.54
CA ASN A 516 -34.51 10.41 -7.63
C ASN A 516 -33.51 9.82 -6.64
N ILE A 517 -32.40 9.31 -7.18
CA ILE A 517 -31.32 8.72 -6.39
C ILE A 517 -30.15 9.68 -6.47
N PHE A 518 -29.75 10.24 -5.34
CA PHE A 518 -28.60 11.13 -5.31
C PHE A 518 -27.73 10.93 -4.07
N TYR A 519 -26.47 11.32 -4.21
CA TYR A 519 -25.46 11.21 -3.16
C TYR A 519 -25.12 12.58 -2.61
N ILE A 520 -25.21 12.71 -1.29
CA ILE A 520 -24.88 13.92 -0.56
C ILE A 520 -23.56 13.71 0.17
N ALA A 521 -22.59 14.59 -0.10
CA ALA A 521 -21.33 14.66 0.64
C ALA A 521 -21.42 15.74 1.75
N LEU A 522 -21.17 15.33 2.99
CA LEU A 522 -21.08 16.20 4.17
C LEU A 522 -19.66 16.25 4.72
N ASN A 523 -19.24 17.39 5.27
CA ASN A 523 -17.96 17.48 5.98
C ASN A 523 -18.01 16.69 7.30
N LYS A 524 -16.94 15.94 7.58
CA LYS A 524 -16.83 15.06 8.76
C LYS A 524 -16.57 15.82 10.07
N THR A 525 -15.92 16.98 10.02
CA THR A 525 -15.47 17.74 11.20
C THR A 525 -16.55 18.07 12.25
N PRO A 526 -17.77 18.51 11.92
CA PRO A 526 -18.79 18.84 12.93
C PRO A 526 -19.44 17.61 13.61
N PHE A 527 -19.19 16.40 13.09
CA PHE A 527 -19.81 15.16 13.57
C PHE A 527 -18.81 14.23 14.27
N LEU A 528 -17.58 14.71 14.52
CA LEU A 528 -16.50 13.90 15.06
C LEU A 528 -16.59 13.84 16.60
N ARG A 529 -16.65 12.62 17.16
CA ARG A 529 -16.50 12.32 18.60
C ARG A 529 -15.09 11.79 18.86
N ARG A 530 -14.66 11.70 20.13
CA ARG A 530 -13.28 11.29 20.52
C ARG A 530 -12.77 10.02 19.85
N PHE A 531 -13.64 9.03 19.60
CA PHE A 531 -13.28 7.73 19.00
C PHE A 531 -14.24 7.25 17.90
N SER A 532 -15.24 8.06 17.52
CA SER A 532 -16.29 7.66 16.58
C SER A 532 -16.88 8.86 15.83
N ILE A 533 -17.73 8.59 14.84
CA ILE A 533 -18.45 9.63 14.08
C ILE A 533 -19.92 9.50 14.39
N ASP A 534 -20.56 10.62 14.72
CA ASP A 534 -21.99 10.70 14.94
C ASP A 534 -22.74 10.74 13.60
N LEU A 535 -22.94 9.56 13.02
CA LEU A 535 -23.68 9.40 11.75
C LEU A 535 -25.14 9.85 11.88
N PHE A 536 -25.72 9.77 13.08
CA PHE A 536 -27.09 10.17 13.30
C PHE A 536 -27.24 11.69 13.30
N LYS A 537 -26.36 12.42 13.99
CA LYS A 537 -26.35 13.89 13.95
C LYS A 537 -26.11 14.40 12.52
N ALA A 538 -25.25 13.72 11.75
CA ALA A 538 -25.06 14.00 10.33
C ALA A 538 -26.34 13.76 9.50
N ARG A 539 -27.07 12.68 9.78
CA ARG A 539 -28.35 12.37 9.13
C ARG A 539 -29.46 13.34 9.52
N GLN A 540 -29.56 13.76 10.78
CA GLN A 540 -30.51 14.78 11.23
C GLN A 540 -30.27 16.11 10.54
N PHE A 541 -29.01 16.53 10.47
CA PHE A 541 -28.61 17.72 9.72
C PHE A 541 -29.09 17.61 8.26
N LEU A 542 -28.81 16.49 7.60
CA LEU A 542 -29.25 16.23 6.23
C LEU A 542 -30.78 16.24 6.08
N SER A 543 -31.52 15.61 6.99
CA SER A 543 -32.98 15.59 7.00
C SER A 543 -33.57 16.98 7.21
N SER A 544 -32.99 17.79 8.09
CA SER A 544 -33.41 19.18 8.32
C SER A 544 -33.18 20.06 7.10
N GLU A 545 -32.05 19.86 6.41
CA GLU A 545 -31.72 20.56 5.17
C GLU A 545 -32.65 20.15 4.02
N LEU A 546 -32.94 18.85 3.88
CA LEU A 546 -33.91 18.38 2.87
C LEU A 546 -35.31 18.94 3.16
N ASN A 547 -35.76 18.96 4.41
CA ASN A 547 -37.05 19.59 4.78
C ASN A 547 -37.07 21.09 4.46
N ARG A 548 -35.94 21.80 4.55
CA ARG A 548 -35.83 23.21 4.17
C ARG A 548 -35.94 23.42 2.66
N ILE A 549 -35.35 22.53 1.87
CA ILE A 549 -35.34 22.61 0.39
C ILE A 549 -36.74 22.35 -0.18
N PHE A 550 -37.44 21.35 0.36
CA PHE A 550 -38.78 20.99 -0.08
C PHE A 550 -39.82 21.75 0.76
N LYS A 551 -40.29 22.89 0.25
CA LYS A 551 -41.23 23.84 0.90
C LYS A 551 -42.61 23.28 1.34
N GLY A 552 -42.83 21.96 1.25
CA GLY A 552 -44.00 21.24 1.79
C GLY A 552 -43.66 20.16 2.82
N GLY A 553 -42.38 19.99 3.18
CA GLY A 553 -41.90 18.91 4.04
C GLY A 553 -41.72 17.58 3.31
N ILE A 554 -40.96 16.68 3.92
CA ILE A 554 -40.66 15.34 3.41
C ILE A 554 -41.08 14.32 4.47
N ARG A 555 -41.58 13.16 4.02
CA ARG A 555 -41.80 12.02 4.89
C ARG A 555 -40.57 11.10 4.84
N ASP A 556 -39.82 11.06 5.94
CA ASP A 556 -38.68 10.16 6.10
C ASP A 556 -39.17 8.77 6.53
N PHE A 557 -39.05 7.79 5.63
CA PHE A 557 -39.55 6.43 5.86
C PHE A 557 -38.80 5.71 6.98
N ASN A 558 -37.49 5.94 7.10
CA ASN A 558 -36.65 5.31 8.14
C ASN A 558 -36.52 6.18 9.40
N GLY A 559 -36.92 7.45 9.32
CA GLY A 559 -36.70 8.44 10.38
C GLY A 559 -37.41 8.12 11.70
N GLY A 560 -38.65 7.62 11.64
CA GLY A 560 -39.42 7.33 12.84
C GLY A 560 -38.81 6.23 13.71
N ILE A 561 -38.34 5.14 13.08
CA ILE A 561 -37.69 4.02 13.78
C ILE A 561 -36.36 4.48 14.39
N LEU A 562 -35.55 5.21 13.63
CA LEU A 562 -34.25 5.72 14.09
C LEU A 562 -34.39 6.75 15.23
N SER A 563 -35.41 7.61 15.19
CA SER A 563 -35.70 8.56 16.27
C SER A 563 -36.08 7.82 17.55
N LYS A 564 -36.89 6.76 17.44
CA LYS A 564 -37.28 5.94 18.60
C LYS A 564 -36.11 5.13 19.16
N GLN A 565 -35.21 4.62 18.32
CA GLN A 565 -33.97 3.96 18.78
C GLN A 565 -33.11 4.92 19.61
N GLN A 566 -33.02 6.18 19.18
CA GLN A 566 -32.27 7.19 19.92
C GLN A 566 -32.91 7.58 21.24
N GLU A 567 -34.24 7.71 21.28
CA GLU A 567 -34.96 7.98 22.52
C GLU A 567 -34.65 6.91 23.56
N VAL A 568 -34.75 5.63 23.17
CA VAL A 568 -34.39 4.48 24.01
C VAL A 568 -32.92 4.52 24.42
N PHE A 569 -32.00 4.88 23.51
CA PHE A 569 -30.58 5.01 23.82
C PHE A 569 -30.28 6.16 24.79
N HIS A 570 -30.92 7.31 24.62
CA HIS A 570 -30.79 8.46 25.52
C HIS A 570 -31.37 8.14 26.91
N GLU A 571 -32.51 7.45 26.97
CA GLU A 571 -33.09 6.97 28.22
C GLU A 571 -32.14 5.97 28.90
N LEU A 572 -31.54 5.06 28.13
CA LEU A 572 -30.51 4.14 28.61
C LEU A 572 -29.29 4.89 29.17
N CYS A 573 -28.74 5.87 28.45
CA CYS A 573 -27.64 6.71 28.92
C CYS A 573 -28.00 7.46 30.21
N SER A 574 -29.19 8.07 30.27
CA SER A 574 -29.67 8.80 31.45
C SER A 574 -29.84 7.90 32.68
N SER A 575 -30.04 6.60 32.47
CA SER A 575 -30.16 5.62 33.53
C SER A 575 -28.83 5.36 34.27
N PHE A 576 -27.69 5.77 33.73
CA PHE A 576 -26.38 5.68 34.37
C PHE A 576 -25.94 7.05 34.89
N LYS A 577 -25.64 7.15 36.19
CA LYS A 577 -25.33 8.42 36.84
C LYS A 577 -23.93 8.95 36.49
N GLU A 578 -22.94 8.07 36.31
CA GLU A 578 -21.60 8.40 35.82
C GLU A 578 -21.01 7.16 35.11
N LEU A 579 -20.75 7.25 33.81
CA LEU A 579 -20.00 6.25 33.05
C LEU A 579 -18.68 6.86 32.58
N SER A 580 -17.60 6.08 32.67
CA SER A 580 -16.33 6.49 32.07
C SER A 580 -16.48 6.67 30.55
N PRO A 581 -15.63 7.47 29.88
CA PRO A 581 -15.67 7.63 28.42
C PRO A 581 -15.58 6.30 27.66
N HIS A 582 -14.84 5.33 28.20
CA HIS A 582 -14.74 3.98 27.65
C HIS A 582 -16.04 3.19 27.81
N GLU A 583 -16.66 3.21 28.98
CA GLU A 583 -17.93 2.51 29.20
C GLU A 583 -19.07 3.11 28.38
N ASN A 584 -19.06 4.42 28.13
CA ASN A 584 -19.99 5.05 27.19
C ASN A 584 -19.83 4.53 25.75
N PHE A 585 -18.59 4.35 25.30
CA PHE A 585 -18.32 3.74 24.00
C PHE A 585 -18.73 2.26 23.95
N LEU A 586 -18.49 1.52 25.04
CA LEU A 586 -18.94 0.13 25.16
C LEU A 586 -20.46 0.01 25.18
N LEU A 587 -21.17 0.96 25.81
CA LEU A 587 -22.62 1.02 25.83
C LEU A 587 -23.19 1.27 24.43
N GLU A 588 -22.56 2.17 23.68
CA GLU A 588 -22.92 2.44 22.28
C GLU A 588 -22.74 1.18 21.41
N ASN A 589 -21.58 0.53 21.49
CA ASN A 589 -21.31 -0.72 20.76
C ASN A 589 -22.27 -1.84 21.16
N PHE A 590 -22.56 -1.98 22.46
CA PHE A 590 -23.52 -2.95 22.97
C PHE A 590 -24.91 -2.72 22.40
N PHE A 591 -25.41 -1.48 22.45
CA PHE A 591 -26.74 -1.13 21.96
C PHE A 591 -26.89 -1.40 20.46
N TYR A 592 -25.93 -0.97 19.64
CA TYR A 592 -25.99 -1.20 18.20
C TYR A 592 -25.67 -2.65 17.79
N SER A 593 -25.10 -3.47 18.70
CA SER A 593 -24.93 -4.91 18.47
C SER A 593 -26.21 -5.74 18.65
N LEU A 594 -27.28 -5.16 19.20
CA LEU A 594 -28.56 -5.84 19.40
C LEU A 594 -29.15 -6.29 18.05
N THR A 595 -29.34 -7.59 17.92
CA THR A 595 -29.90 -8.24 16.74
C THR A 595 -31.19 -8.99 17.14
N PRO A 596 -32.31 -8.82 16.41
CA PRO A 596 -32.51 -7.94 15.24
C PRO A 596 -32.58 -6.44 15.60
N PRO A 597 -32.34 -5.51 14.65
CA PRO A 597 -32.32 -4.06 14.92
C PRO A 597 -33.63 -3.48 15.47
N LEU A 598 -34.76 -4.12 15.19
CA LEU A 598 -36.08 -3.74 15.75
C LEU A 598 -36.10 -3.86 17.28
N SER A 599 -35.34 -4.80 17.84
CA SER A 599 -35.23 -5.01 19.29
C SER A 599 -34.66 -3.81 20.03
N GLN A 600 -33.89 -2.96 19.35
CA GLN A 600 -33.39 -1.69 19.91
C GLN A 600 -34.52 -0.71 20.25
N THR A 601 -35.71 -0.86 19.66
CA THR A 601 -36.89 -0.01 19.94
C THR A 601 -37.93 -0.67 20.84
N LEU A 602 -37.97 -2.00 20.88
CA LEU A 602 -39.03 -2.76 21.55
C LEU A 602 -38.67 -3.12 22.99
N ILE A 603 -37.37 -3.25 23.31
CA ILE A 603 -36.90 -3.65 24.63
C ILE A 603 -36.80 -2.44 25.55
N MET A 604 -37.31 -2.56 26.78
CA MET A 604 -37.26 -1.49 27.77
C MET A 604 -35.81 -1.18 28.20
N PRO A 605 -35.43 0.10 28.39
CA PRO A 605 -34.08 0.48 28.83
C PRO A 605 -33.63 -0.18 30.14
N SER A 606 -34.58 -0.45 31.05
CA SER A 606 -34.31 -1.09 32.33
C SER A 606 -33.73 -2.51 32.19
N ILE A 607 -34.14 -3.24 31.15
CA ILE A 607 -33.68 -4.61 30.83
C ILE A 607 -32.31 -4.54 30.16
N LEU A 608 -32.15 -3.62 29.20
CA LEU A 608 -30.86 -3.38 28.53
C LEU A 608 -29.77 -2.99 29.53
N LYS A 609 -30.11 -2.15 30.52
CA LYS A 609 -29.22 -1.79 31.63
C LYS A 609 -28.74 -3.01 32.42
N MET A 610 -29.64 -3.97 32.70
CA MET A 610 -29.27 -5.19 33.42
C MET A 610 -28.31 -6.05 32.61
N LEU A 611 -28.60 -6.27 31.32
CA LEU A 611 -27.73 -7.05 30.45
C LEU A 611 -26.36 -6.37 30.29
N PHE A 612 -26.31 -5.05 30.14
CA PHE A 612 -25.06 -4.29 30.07
C PHE A 612 -24.25 -4.40 31.37
N ASN A 613 -24.88 -4.31 32.53
CA ASN A 613 -24.21 -4.54 33.82
C ASN A 613 -23.68 -5.98 33.97
N MET A 614 -24.36 -6.98 33.40
CA MET A 614 -23.85 -8.34 33.33
C MET A 614 -22.62 -8.44 32.43
N MET A 615 -22.60 -7.70 31.31
CA MET A 615 -21.45 -7.61 30.42
C MET A 615 -20.25 -6.94 31.09
N LEU A 616 -20.45 -5.82 31.82
CA LEU A 616 -19.36 -5.17 32.57
C LEU A 616 -18.76 -6.11 33.64
N LYS A 617 -19.60 -6.89 34.32
CA LYS A 617 -19.14 -7.92 35.26
C LYS A 617 -18.37 -9.04 34.58
N ALA A 618 -18.76 -9.41 33.36
CA ALA A 618 -18.07 -10.40 32.56
C ALA A 618 -16.68 -9.91 32.13
N ILE A 619 -16.57 -8.68 31.64
CA ILE A 619 -15.30 -8.07 31.21
C ILE A 619 -14.29 -7.99 32.37
N ASN A 620 -14.78 -7.71 33.58
CA ASN A 620 -13.95 -7.60 34.79
C ASN A 620 -13.72 -8.96 35.49
N ALA A 621 -14.18 -10.08 34.93
CA ALA A 621 -13.99 -11.40 35.52
C ALA A 621 -12.58 -11.96 35.26
N ASP A 622 -12.02 -12.66 36.24
CA ASP A 622 -10.72 -13.33 36.12
C ASP A 622 -10.87 -14.67 35.38
N TYR A 623 -10.51 -14.68 34.09
CA TYR A 623 -10.53 -15.87 33.23
C TYR A 623 -9.36 -16.84 33.45
N THR A 624 -8.54 -16.62 34.49
CA THR A 624 -7.41 -17.50 34.84
C THR A 624 -7.85 -18.78 35.56
N HIS A 625 -8.98 -18.73 36.27
CA HIS A 625 -9.51 -19.86 37.04
C HIS A 625 -10.81 -20.43 36.47
N THR A 626 -11.57 -19.63 35.72
CA THR A 626 -12.80 -20.06 35.05
C THR A 626 -12.78 -19.65 33.58
N PRO A 627 -12.69 -20.60 32.63
CA PRO A 627 -12.55 -20.29 31.20
C PRO A 627 -13.83 -19.70 30.57
N ILE A 628 -14.96 -19.79 31.27
CA ILE A 628 -16.26 -19.26 30.85
C ILE A 628 -16.89 -18.49 32.00
N PHE A 629 -17.35 -17.27 31.71
CA PHE A 629 -18.29 -16.53 32.54
C PHE A 629 -19.70 -16.84 32.05
N TYR A 630 -20.55 -17.35 32.93
CA TYR A 630 -21.97 -17.58 32.68
C TYR A 630 -22.81 -16.94 33.77
N LYS A 631 -23.80 -16.15 33.38
CA LYS A 631 -24.75 -15.56 34.31
C LYS A 631 -26.13 -15.47 33.69
N THR A 632 -27.14 -15.85 34.46
CA THR A 632 -28.55 -15.69 34.10
C THR A 632 -29.24 -14.73 35.06
N GLN A 633 -30.18 -13.96 34.54
CA GLN A 633 -31.08 -13.13 35.33
C GLN A 633 -32.47 -13.15 34.71
N ALA A 634 -33.49 -13.14 35.55
CA ALA A 634 -34.88 -13.03 35.13
C ALA A 634 -35.47 -11.73 35.66
N LYS A 635 -36.13 -10.97 34.80
CA LYS A 635 -36.90 -9.80 35.21
C LYS A 635 -38.14 -9.67 34.33
N ASP A 636 -39.28 -9.57 34.98
CA ASP A 636 -40.60 -9.49 34.33
C ASP A 636 -40.81 -10.67 33.35
N GLU A 637 -41.21 -10.38 32.12
CA GLU A 637 -41.36 -11.37 31.03
C GLU A 637 -40.02 -11.75 30.36
N PHE A 638 -38.89 -11.20 30.79
CA PHE A 638 -37.62 -11.36 30.09
C PHE A 638 -36.63 -12.25 30.85
N PHE A 639 -36.00 -13.16 30.10
CA PHE A 639 -34.89 -13.98 30.56
C PHE A 639 -33.59 -13.52 29.90
N LEU A 640 -32.63 -13.13 30.73
CA LEU A 640 -31.34 -12.59 30.33
C LEU A 640 -30.25 -13.62 30.57
N ILE A 641 -29.37 -13.79 29.58
CA ILE A 641 -28.24 -14.70 29.64
C ILE A 641 -27.01 -13.95 29.17
N MET A 642 -25.91 -14.04 29.90
CA MET A 642 -24.62 -13.52 29.49
C MET A 642 -23.60 -14.64 29.52
N PHE A 643 -22.97 -14.89 28.38
CA PHE A 643 -21.79 -15.71 28.23
C PHE A 643 -20.60 -14.82 27.92
N ALA A 644 -19.45 -15.10 28.50
CA ALA A 644 -18.22 -14.49 28.04
C ALA A 644 -17.05 -15.46 28.15
N SER A 645 -16.20 -15.49 27.14
CA SER A 645 -15.01 -16.34 27.13
C SER A 645 -13.91 -15.76 26.22
N PRO A 646 -12.63 -15.99 26.54
CA PRO A 646 -11.52 -15.66 25.65
C PRO A 646 -11.38 -16.59 24.42
N PHE A 647 -12.15 -17.68 24.33
CA PHE A 647 -12.08 -18.61 23.21
C PHE A 647 -13.23 -18.41 22.21
N ILE A 648 -12.88 -18.26 20.92
CA ILE A 648 -13.84 -18.02 19.84
C ILE A 648 -14.69 -19.27 19.49
N GLU A 649 -14.22 -20.46 19.84
CA GLU A 649 -14.90 -21.73 19.53
C GLU A 649 -16.23 -21.86 20.29
N ILE A 650 -16.28 -21.35 21.51
CA ILE A 650 -17.48 -21.31 22.35
C ILE A 650 -18.58 -20.48 21.68
N LYS A 651 -18.21 -19.40 20.98
CA LYS A 651 -19.17 -18.59 20.20
C LYS A 651 -19.86 -19.43 19.12
N LYS A 652 -19.10 -20.24 18.38
CA LYS A 652 -19.66 -21.11 17.32
C LYS A 652 -20.57 -22.19 17.91
N LYS A 653 -20.17 -22.80 19.03
CA LYS A 653 -20.98 -23.82 19.70
C LYS A 653 -22.30 -23.25 20.24
N ILE A 654 -22.27 -22.11 20.94
CA ILE A 654 -23.48 -21.47 21.47
C ILE A 654 -24.42 -21.03 20.34
N GLY A 655 -23.88 -20.45 19.26
CA GLY A 655 -24.68 -20.11 18.07
C GLY A 655 -25.38 -21.32 17.46
N ASN A 656 -24.68 -22.45 17.34
CA ASN A 656 -25.26 -23.70 16.83
C ASN A 656 -26.33 -24.27 17.75
N LEU A 657 -26.16 -24.19 19.07
CA LEU A 657 -27.17 -24.65 20.04
C LEU A 657 -28.48 -23.86 19.92
N ILE A 658 -28.38 -22.54 19.80
CA ILE A 658 -29.56 -21.68 19.71
C ILE A 658 -30.27 -21.84 18.38
N ASN A 659 -29.52 -22.03 17.29
CA ASN A 659 -30.11 -22.34 15.99
C ASN A 659 -30.89 -23.68 16.02
N LYS A 660 -30.45 -24.67 16.80
CA LYS A 660 -31.19 -25.93 16.98
C LYS A 660 -32.51 -25.76 17.75
N LEU A 661 -32.63 -24.73 18.59
CA LEU A 661 -33.84 -24.46 19.36
C LEU A 661 -34.96 -23.83 18.52
N CYS A 662 -34.67 -23.39 17.29
CA CYS A 662 -35.66 -22.84 16.34
C CYS A 662 -36.58 -21.76 16.93
N ILE A 663 -36.06 -20.94 17.85
CA ILE A 663 -36.82 -19.86 18.49
C ILE A 663 -37.10 -18.75 17.46
N PRO A 664 -38.33 -18.22 17.37
CA PRO A 664 -38.62 -17.12 16.45
C PRO A 664 -37.77 -15.89 16.76
N SER A 665 -37.28 -15.23 15.72
CA SER A 665 -36.42 -14.04 15.83
C SER A 665 -37.10 -12.82 16.47
N SER A 666 -38.43 -12.85 16.62
CA SER A 666 -39.19 -11.85 17.37
C SER A 666 -38.99 -11.95 18.88
N ASP A 667 -38.75 -13.17 19.38
CA ASP A 667 -38.79 -13.48 20.81
C ASP A 667 -37.39 -13.63 21.41
N LEU A 668 -36.38 -13.75 20.54
CA LEU A 668 -34.97 -13.84 20.92
C LEU A 668 -34.16 -12.67 20.34
N CYS A 669 -33.66 -11.82 21.23
CA CYS A 669 -32.65 -10.83 20.90
C CYS A 669 -31.28 -11.28 21.40
N HIS A 670 -30.22 -10.97 20.66
CA HIS A 670 -28.86 -11.26 21.11
C HIS A 670 -27.92 -10.08 20.85
N THR A 671 -26.91 -9.97 21.69
CA THR A 671 -25.81 -8.99 21.59
C THR A 671 -24.49 -9.73 21.50
N GLN A 672 -23.60 -9.29 20.62
CA GLN A 672 -22.26 -9.83 20.51
C GLN A 672 -21.25 -8.69 20.53
N VAL A 673 -20.41 -8.67 21.56
CA VAL A 673 -19.37 -7.64 21.72
C VAL A 673 -18.06 -8.33 22.09
N SER A 674 -17.01 -8.07 21.33
CA SER A 674 -15.65 -8.58 21.61
C SER A 674 -14.77 -7.46 22.15
N ILE A 675 -14.29 -7.61 23.39
CA ILE A 675 -13.52 -6.58 24.11
C ILE A 675 -12.34 -7.26 24.79
N TYR A 676 -11.12 -6.73 24.62
CA TYR A 676 -9.88 -7.21 25.26
C TYR A 676 -9.69 -8.73 25.20
N ASP A 677 -9.82 -9.31 24.01
CA ASP A 677 -9.70 -10.76 23.77
C ASP A 677 -10.80 -11.62 24.44
N THR A 678 -11.82 -11.00 25.04
CA THR A 678 -13.00 -11.66 25.62
C THR A 678 -14.22 -11.43 24.73
N HIS A 679 -14.85 -12.52 24.30
CA HIS A 679 -16.08 -12.49 23.51
C HIS A 679 -17.29 -12.58 24.42
N CYS A 680 -18.02 -11.48 24.58
CA CYS A 680 -19.28 -11.43 25.32
C CYS A 680 -20.46 -11.67 24.37
N ILE A 681 -21.34 -12.59 24.76
CA ILE A 681 -22.58 -12.92 24.06
C ILE A 681 -23.72 -12.83 25.06
N GLY A 682 -24.62 -11.89 24.81
CA GLY A 682 -25.84 -11.70 25.59
C GLY A 682 -27.05 -12.22 24.83
N TYR A 683 -27.99 -12.87 25.52
CA TYR A 683 -29.31 -13.23 24.99
C TYR A 683 -30.40 -12.62 25.87
N ILE A 684 -31.45 -12.13 25.22
CA ILE A 684 -32.68 -11.64 25.82
C ILE A 684 -33.80 -12.47 25.19
N TYR A 685 -34.42 -13.32 25.99
CA TYR A 685 -35.54 -14.14 25.57
C TYR A 685 -36.82 -13.64 26.23
N ARG A 686 -37.87 -13.43 25.43
CA ARG A 686 -39.21 -13.10 25.92
C ARG A 686 -39.96 -14.39 26.25
N ARG A 687 -40.39 -14.53 27.51
CA ARG A 687 -41.07 -15.71 28.06
C ARG A 687 -42.53 -15.79 27.61
N ASN A 688 -42.77 -15.91 26.31
CA ASN A 688 -44.11 -16.10 25.75
C ASN A 688 -44.58 -17.57 25.90
N ASP A 689 -43.65 -18.53 25.84
CA ASP A 689 -43.93 -19.97 25.90
C ASP A 689 -43.08 -20.67 26.98
N GLN A 690 -43.76 -21.26 27.96
CA GLN A 690 -43.16 -21.95 29.10
C GLN A 690 -42.40 -23.22 28.67
N THR A 691 -42.84 -23.89 27.60
CA THR A 691 -42.20 -25.12 27.13
C THR A 691 -40.86 -24.85 26.42
N SER A 692 -40.82 -23.80 25.59
CA SER A 692 -39.60 -23.29 24.98
C SER A 692 -38.60 -22.75 26.01
N TYR A 693 -39.10 -22.09 27.06
CA TYR A 693 -38.26 -21.63 28.19
C TYR A 693 -37.59 -22.79 28.93
N GLN A 694 -38.33 -23.86 29.25
CA GLN A 694 -37.77 -25.03 29.94
C GLN A 694 -36.73 -25.77 29.09
N LYS A 695 -37.00 -25.94 27.78
CA LYS A 695 -36.04 -26.51 26.83
C LYS A 695 -34.76 -25.67 26.71
N LEU A 696 -34.90 -24.34 26.73
CA LEU A 696 -33.76 -23.44 26.66
C LEU A 696 -32.89 -23.57 27.93
N CYS A 697 -33.50 -23.61 29.11
CA CYS A 697 -32.76 -23.79 30.37
C CYS A 697 -32.04 -25.15 30.41
N SER A 698 -32.72 -26.24 30.07
CA SER A 698 -32.12 -27.58 30.06
C SER A 698 -30.97 -27.70 29.06
N THR A 699 -31.10 -27.09 27.88
CA THR A 699 -30.03 -27.10 26.86
C THR A 699 -28.79 -26.34 27.31
N PHE A 700 -28.95 -25.24 28.04
CA PHE A 700 -27.81 -24.50 28.60
C PHE A 700 -27.15 -25.22 29.78
N ASP A 701 -27.94 -25.90 30.62
CA ASP A 701 -27.41 -26.72 31.71
C ASP A 701 -26.62 -27.92 31.17
N GLU A 702 -27.10 -28.59 30.12
CA GLU A 702 -26.37 -29.65 29.42
C GLU A 702 -25.06 -29.14 28.79
N PHE A 703 -25.08 -27.96 28.16
CA PHE A 703 -23.89 -27.34 27.58
C PHE A 703 -22.82 -27.04 28.63
N LEU A 704 -23.22 -26.48 29.77
CA LEU A 704 -22.30 -26.19 30.87
C LEU A 704 -21.67 -27.48 31.41
N GLN A 705 -22.45 -28.57 31.56
CA GLN A 705 -21.93 -29.84 32.05
C GLN A 705 -20.96 -30.52 31.06
N GLN A 706 -21.29 -30.55 29.76
CA GLN A 706 -20.48 -31.25 28.77
C GLN A 706 -19.22 -30.47 28.37
N ASP A 707 -19.32 -29.16 28.11
CA ASP A 707 -18.20 -28.39 27.55
C ASP A 707 -17.21 -27.83 28.61
N LEU A 708 -17.60 -27.69 29.89
CA LEU A 708 -16.63 -27.39 30.97
C LEU A 708 -15.61 -28.53 31.12
N SER A 709 -16.04 -29.78 30.97
CA SER A 709 -15.15 -30.96 31.04
C SER A 709 -14.17 -31.01 29.87
N TRP A 710 -14.61 -30.60 28.67
CA TRP A 710 -13.78 -30.55 27.46
C TRP A 710 -12.75 -29.42 27.53
N LEU A 711 -13.13 -28.21 28.00
CA LEU A 711 -12.21 -27.08 28.15
C LEU A 711 -11.10 -27.33 29.19
N LEU A 712 -11.43 -27.95 30.32
CA LEU A 712 -10.45 -28.34 31.34
C LEU A 712 -9.46 -29.41 30.82
N SER A 713 -9.85 -30.22 29.85
CA SER A 713 -8.96 -31.19 29.19
C SER A 713 -8.03 -30.54 28.15
N GLN A 714 -8.50 -29.51 27.44
CA GLN A 714 -7.70 -28.71 26.50
C GLN A 714 -6.65 -27.83 27.20
N GLU A 715 -6.94 -27.25 28.38
CA GLU A 715 -5.93 -26.54 29.18
C GLU A 715 -4.82 -27.48 29.68
N LYS A 716 -5.14 -28.71 30.06
CA LYS A 716 -4.13 -29.73 30.43
C LYS A 716 -3.22 -30.13 29.27
N LEU A 717 -3.73 -30.12 28.04
CA LEU A 717 -2.94 -30.40 26.83
C LEU A 717 -2.05 -29.21 26.41
N ASN A 718 -2.45 -27.97 26.72
CA ASN A 718 -1.67 -26.77 26.39
C ASN A 718 -0.62 -26.38 27.46
N LEU A 719 -0.67 -27.01 28.65
CA LEU A 719 0.31 -26.84 29.73
C LEU A 719 1.43 -27.88 29.73
N ASN A 720 1.38 -28.90 28.86
CA ASN A 720 2.43 -29.91 28.69
C ASN A 720 3.35 -29.62 27.50
#